data_AF-A0A550CXG7-F1
#
_entry.id   AF-A0A550CXG7-F1
#
_cell.length_a   1.000
_cell.length_b   1.000
_cell.length_c   1.000
_cell.angle_alpha   90.00
_cell.angle_beta   90.00
_cell.angle_gamma   90.00
#
_symmetry.space_group_name_H-M   'P 1'
#
loop_
_entity.id
_entity.type
_entity.pdbx_description
1 polymer ?
#
loop_
_entity_poly.entity_id
_entity_poly.type
_entity_poly.pdbx_seq_one_letter_code
_entity_poly.pdbx_strand_id
1 'polypeptide(L)'
;MALSSTGPYPSEADRAAAQRPAFNLTFYVCATGSFAAMVARKRPRSNWKIKGCPELSAFDISFSVKEYLQNQVGQVLKECDVYSWNDWEHRDLLNASQQERLACKKELIDYYPGLLTGPHGASLRRPAWLPVYVLSATIDRENLAKTPYNDELEICTVVWNAKISQPEEDDATIMGLTFFNNHLDQYADFDTFVDDGASTSRSTIAVGEKGKGFLLATQSLCELVERHCNDLETKPLKTGVSFRVGHHVGELAWRKRRAKAGIIQPPLLQVVEDDLEPRTAHELVMHWGEDEDGDNDGSTSQPVTAAQLAAAEKAVLAAHKRRLTQNLASKKSGAPGKTTGPDDEESNVSADEVCITVLGLPVLSPEDVFSAIYGIIARPQEWVVTDAITFFKASRGQSFFYHRDQLVPQASASPRLSINYSGPLDISSDRTDINTKGSRFRKYRKALAEAANIALGTQPELAKEIALDIFQDSAKPALDGNTIGRTLSACLQSSVCDSAAYREAFIAAWHDEHPDLPEGIEVYPHLKDSVDERNLIHDLDMHPIIVSTYVHEILRGSGAYTNVHTYATRRLLAAPLVQRHVAGFIELRRGIRHVFPDLEDAQITLREYQHRYPRVLWHADSDSFIFALPPKCSSHPQGNCVCFVGPYLSAASINRRTKEKEIRRANDADGDEGDEVEIDDVPGVFQAFMHAFNMQSADFDRANCGKDAGPQNPVTYLCRCP
;
A
#
# COMPACT_ATOMS: atom_id res chain seq x y z
N MET A 1 45.32 4.33 -5.62
CA MET A 1 45.37 4.93 -6.97
C MET A 1 44.35 6.04 -7.01
N ALA A 2 44.82 7.29 -7.06
CA ALA A 2 43.99 8.48 -7.09
C ALA A 2 43.67 8.85 -8.54
N LEU A 3 42.40 9.08 -8.84
CA LEU A 3 41.99 9.87 -10.00
C LEU A 3 40.87 10.82 -9.56
N SER A 4 41.24 12.10 -9.54
CA SER A 4 40.39 13.27 -9.40
C SER A 4 39.65 13.55 -10.71
N SER A 5 38.36 13.86 -10.64
CA SER A 5 37.70 14.69 -11.64
C SER A 5 36.74 15.65 -10.95
N THR A 6 37.24 16.83 -10.65
CA THR A 6 36.45 18.01 -10.28
C THR A 6 35.83 18.61 -11.54
N GLY A 7 34.50 18.53 -11.65
CA GLY A 7 33.69 19.29 -12.60
C GLY A 7 32.97 20.44 -11.88
N PRO A 8 32.65 21.55 -12.58
CA PRO A 8 32.58 22.88 -11.98
C PRO A 8 31.26 23.18 -11.26
N TYR A 9 31.37 23.90 -10.15
CA TYR A 9 30.26 24.61 -9.53
C TYR A 9 29.72 25.68 -10.50
N PRO A 10 28.39 25.86 -10.63
CA PRO A 10 27.83 27.03 -11.30
C PRO A 10 28.05 28.27 -10.44
N SER A 11 28.48 29.35 -11.09
CA SER A 11 28.66 30.68 -10.51
C SER A 11 27.32 31.30 -10.05
N GLU A 12 27.40 32.13 -9.01
CA GLU A 12 26.34 32.95 -8.41
C GLU A 12 25.65 33.97 -9.35
N ALA A 13 25.92 33.93 -10.66
CA ALA A 13 25.39 34.87 -11.66
C ALA A 13 24.09 34.41 -12.35
N ASP A 14 23.65 33.16 -12.18
CA ASP A 14 22.46 32.61 -12.87
C ASP A 14 21.18 32.59 -12.02
N ARG A 15 21.16 33.31 -10.88
CA ARG A 15 19.98 33.41 -9.98
C ARG A 15 19.18 34.71 -10.10
N ALA A 16 19.31 35.44 -11.21
CA ALA A 16 18.61 36.70 -11.45
C ALA A 16 17.73 36.67 -12.71
N ALA A 17 16.67 35.85 -12.72
CA ALA A 17 15.63 35.92 -13.75
C ALA A 17 14.26 35.44 -13.25
N ALA A 18 13.70 36.15 -12.27
CA ALA A 18 12.25 36.13 -11.98
C ALA A 18 11.83 37.42 -11.26
N GLN A 19 12.22 38.58 -11.79
CA GLN A 19 11.65 39.86 -11.38
C GLN A 19 10.25 40.00 -11.99
N ARG A 20 9.23 39.89 -11.13
CA ARG A 20 7.86 40.33 -11.44
C ARG A 20 7.89 41.85 -11.72
N PRO A 21 7.15 42.37 -12.72
CA PRO A 21 7.05 43.80 -12.88
C PRO A 21 6.25 44.40 -11.72
N ALA A 22 6.91 45.24 -10.93
CA ALA A 22 6.26 46.14 -9.99
C ALA A 22 5.48 47.20 -10.79
N PHE A 23 4.16 47.05 -10.86
CA PHE A 23 3.27 48.13 -11.27
C PHE A 23 3.11 49.10 -10.08
N ASN A 24 3.96 50.11 -10.02
CA ASN A 24 3.71 51.30 -9.22
C ASN A 24 2.59 52.11 -9.90
N LEU A 25 1.36 51.94 -9.41
CA LEU A 25 0.28 52.89 -9.67
C LEU A 25 0.19 53.85 -8.50
N THR A 26 0.91 54.97 -8.61
CA THR A 26 0.78 56.12 -7.73
C THR A 26 -0.56 56.81 -8.02
N PHE A 27 -1.59 56.50 -7.22
CA PHE A 27 -2.81 57.32 -7.19
C PHE A 27 -2.58 58.48 -6.21
N TYR A 28 -2.42 59.69 -6.75
CA TYR A 28 -2.67 60.90 -5.98
C TYR A 28 -4.17 60.97 -5.69
N VAL A 29 -4.57 60.62 -4.46
CA VAL A 29 -5.92 60.88 -3.96
C VAL A 29 -5.90 62.21 -3.22
N CYS A 30 -6.62 63.20 -3.75
CA CYS A 30 -6.94 64.44 -3.05
C CYS A 30 -7.61 64.12 -1.70
N ALA A 31 -6.92 64.48 -0.62
CA ALA A 31 -7.46 64.51 0.72
C ALA A 31 -8.67 65.45 0.77
N THR A 32 -9.80 64.91 1.25
CA THR A 32 -11.05 65.54 1.76
C THR A 32 -12.32 64.75 1.40
N GLY A 33 -12.21 63.59 0.75
CA GLY A 33 -13.33 62.73 0.40
C GLY A 33 -13.48 61.45 1.24
N SER A 34 -14.34 61.51 2.28
CA SER A 34 -15.16 60.40 2.80
C SER A 34 -14.52 59.38 3.78
N PHE A 35 -14.40 59.80 5.04
CA PHE A 35 -14.34 58.91 6.22
C PHE A 35 -15.51 57.90 6.32
N ALA A 36 -16.61 58.10 5.59
CA ALA A 36 -17.69 57.10 5.51
C ALA A 36 -17.26 55.80 4.81
N ALA A 37 -16.17 55.81 4.02
CA ALA A 37 -15.57 54.61 3.45
C ALA A 37 -14.79 53.77 4.49
N MET A 38 -14.37 54.37 5.60
CA MET A 38 -13.60 53.74 6.66
C MET A 38 -14.42 52.76 7.51
N VAL A 39 -15.75 52.98 7.60
CA VAL A 39 -16.72 52.13 8.33
C VAL A 39 -16.95 50.76 7.65
N ALA A 40 -16.44 50.56 6.43
CA ALA A 40 -16.55 49.32 5.69
C ALA A 40 -15.18 48.87 5.17
N ARG A 41 -14.20 48.70 6.06
CA ARG A 41 -12.96 47.96 5.74
C ARG A 41 -13.39 46.64 5.12
N LYS A 42 -13.06 46.44 3.84
CA LYS A 42 -13.46 45.23 3.12
C LYS A 42 -12.81 44.06 3.84
N ARG A 43 -13.62 43.09 4.27
CA ARG A 43 -13.13 41.83 4.83
C ARG A 43 -11.95 41.30 4.01
N PRO A 44 -10.85 40.87 4.64
CA PRO A 44 -9.73 40.24 3.95
C PRO A 44 -10.22 39.07 3.10
N ARG A 45 -9.55 38.87 1.95
CA ARG A 45 -9.92 37.81 1.00
C ARG A 45 -8.69 37.16 0.42
N SER A 46 -8.55 35.87 0.68
CA SER A 46 -7.51 35.03 0.10
C SER A 46 -8.09 34.28 -1.09
N ASN A 47 -7.45 34.41 -2.25
CA ASN A 47 -7.89 33.76 -3.49
C ASN A 47 -7.18 32.42 -3.63
N TRP A 48 -7.94 31.35 -3.83
CA TRP A 48 -7.42 29.99 -4.01
C TRP A 48 -7.49 29.57 -5.48
N LYS A 49 -7.64 28.27 -5.76
CA LYS A 49 -7.62 27.73 -7.13
C LYS A 49 -8.98 27.87 -7.81
N ILE A 50 -8.96 27.62 -9.12
CA ILE A 50 -10.15 27.56 -9.97
C ILE A 50 -10.93 26.28 -9.71
N LYS A 51 -12.24 26.31 -9.95
CA LYS A 51 -13.12 25.15 -9.85
C LYS A 51 -12.67 24.02 -10.76
N GLY A 52 -12.63 22.78 -10.25
CA GLY A 52 -12.27 21.57 -11.01
C GLY A 52 -10.80 21.52 -11.42
N CYS A 53 -9.88 22.03 -10.59
CA CYS A 53 -8.46 21.97 -10.91
C CYS A 53 -7.94 20.51 -10.94
N PRO A 54 -6.99 20.17 -11.84
CA PRO A 54 -6.51 18.80 -12.00
C PRO A 54 -5.97 18.16 -10.72
N GLU A 55 -5.43 18.95 -9.80
CA GLU A 55 -4.89 18.46 -8.52
C GLU A 55 -5.96 17.84 -7.61
N LEU A 56 -7.25 18.05 -7.89
CA LEU A 56 -8.35 17.43 -7.15
C LEU A 56 -8.75 16.05 -7.68
N SER A 57 -8.10 15.54 -8.73
CA SER A 57 -8.51 14.28 -9.37
C SER A 57 -8.49 13.07 -8.44
N ALA A 58 -7.64 13.10 -7.41
CA ALA A 58 -7.52 12.04 -6.39
C ALA A 58 -8.32 12.34 -5.11
N PHE A 59 -8.97 13.51 -5.00
CA PHE A 59 -9.67 13.92 -3.79
C PHE A 59 -11.14 13.51 -3.86
N ASP A 60 -11.53 12.63 -2.93
CA ASP A 60 -12.91 12.37 -2.55
C ASP A 60 -13.16 12.80 -1.10
N ILE A 61 -14.33 12.46 -0.54
CA ILE A 61 -14.64 12.78 0.85
C ILE A 61 -13.62 12.14 1.79
N SER A 62 -13.22 10.89 1.56
CA SER A 62 -12.34 10.17 2.46
C SER A 62 -10.93 10.72 2.44
N PHE A 63 -10.38 10.98 1.26
CA PHE A 63 -9.07 11.59 1.11
C PHE A 63 -9.04 13.01 1.68
N SER A 64 -10.11 13.80 1.52
CA SER A 64 -10.18 15.12 2.16
C SER A 64 -10.26 15.04 3.69
N VAL A 65 -11.02 14.08 4.24
CA VAL A 65 -11.08 13.81 5.69
C VAL A 65 -9.70 13.42 6.22
N LYS A 66 -8.99 12.56 5.47
CA LYS A 66 -7.61 12.17 5.75
C LYS A 66 -6.69 13.37 5.94
N GLU A 67 -6.72 14.34 5.02
CA GLU A 67 -5.87 15.53 5.10
C GLU A 67 -6.17 16.41 6.33
N TYR A 68 -7.43 16.49 6.80
CA TYR A 68 -7.77 17.20 8.03
C TYR A 68 -7.32 16.45 9.28
N LEU A 69 -7.60 15.14 9.36
CA LEU A 69 -7.17 14.32 10.50
C LEU A 69 -5.66 14.24 10.59
N GLN A 70 -4.95 14.23 9.46
CA GLN A 70 -3.49 14.26 9.44
C GLN A 70 -2.91 15.54 10.05
N ASN A 71 -3.59 16.69 9.94
CA ASN A 71 -3.15 17.90 10.64
C ASN A 71 -3.34 17.77 12.16
N GLN A 72 -4.44 17.16 12.61
CA GLN A 72 -4.69 16.91 14.03
C GLN A 72 -3.68 15.91 14.61
N VAL A 73 -3.49 14.76 13.95
CA VAL A 73 -2.46 13.77 14.31
C VAL A 73 -1.07 14.41 14.27
N GLY A 74 -0.78 15.23 13.25
CA GLY A 74 0.48 15.95 13.14
C GLY A 74 0.76 16.85 14.35
N GLN A 75 -0.28 17.44 14.96
CA GLN A 75 -0.15 18.19 16.20
C GLN A 75 0.20 17.28 17.38
N VAL A 76 -0.51 16.15 17.54
CA VAL A 76 -0.20 15.13 18.56
C VAL A 76 1.26 14.67 18.46
N LEU A 77 1.70 14.28 17.27
CA LEU A 77 3.06 13.78 17.04
C LEU A 77 4.13 14.82 17.41
N LYS A 78 3.88 16.11 17.13
CA LYS A 78 4.79 17.20 17.49
C LYS A 78 4.86 17.42 18.99
N GLU A 79 3.71 17.48 19.65
CA GLU A 79 3.63 17.81 21.08
C GLU A 79 4.05 16.66 21.98
N CYS A 80 3.75 15.41 21.60
CA CYS A 80 4.19 14.21 22.31
C CYS A 80 5.64 13.81 21.98
N ASP A 81 6.23 14.36 20.92
CA ASP A 81 7.54 13.96 20.38
C ASP A 81 7.64 12.47 20.00
N VAL A 82 6.60 11.95 19.34
CA VAL A 82 6.50 10.55 18.89
C VAL A 82 6.36 10.46 17.37
N TYR A 83 6.73 9.31 16.79
CA TYR A 83 6.71 9.10 15.34
C TYR A 83 5.39 8.51 14.79
N SER A 84 4.55 7.99 15.66
CA SER A 84 3.27 7.36 15.33
C SER A 84 2.30 7.53 16.50
N TRP A 85 1.01 7.67 16.18
CA TRP A 85 -0.07 7.76 17.15
C TRP A 85 -1.37 7.30 16.49
N ASN A 86 -2.12 6.42 17.17
CA ASN A 86 -3.37 5.87 16.68
C ASN A 86 -4.42 5.61 17.79
N ASP A 87 -4.25 6.24 18.96
CA ASP A 87 -5.09 6.01 20.15
C ASP A 87 -6.42 6.78 20.05
N TRP A 88 -7.28 6.36 19.12
CA TRP A 88 -8.58 6.96 18.90
C TRP A 88 -9.67 6.33 19.78
N GLU A 89 -10.57 7.17 20.29
CA GLU A 89 -11.84 6.75 20.87
C GLU A 89 -12.96 6.86 19.85
N HIS A 90 -13.82 5.84 19.81
CA HIS A 90 -14.88 5.70 18.82
C HIS A 90 -16.25 5.61 19.48
N ARG A 91 -17.21 6.39 18.98
CA ARG A 91 -18.62 6.27 19.35
C ARG A 91 -19.47 6.21 18.09
N ASP A 92 -19.84 4.99 17.69
CA ASP A 92 -20.76 4.75 16.57
C ASP A 92 -22.22 4.88 17.04
N LEU A 93 -22.95 5.79 16.41
CA LEU A 93 -24.34 6.12 16.73
C LEU A 93 -25.27 5.82 15.55
N LEU A 94 -24.82 5.13 14.50
CA LEU A 94 -25.64 4.79 13.32
C LEU A 94 -26.90 4.01 13.67
N ASN A 95 -26.82 3.13 14.66
CA ASN A 95 -27.95 2.32 15.14
C ASN A 95 -28.54 2.84 16.46
N ALA A 96 -28.00 3.94 17.00
CA ALA A 96 -28.49 4.56 18.22
C ALA A 96 -29.84 5.26 18.01
N SER A 97 -30.65 5.30 19.06
CA SER A 97 -31.92 6.02 19.09
C SER A 97 -31.72 7.53 18.97
N GLN A 98 -32.77 8.24 18.55
CA GLN A 98 -32.75 9.70 18.47
C GLN A 98 -32.42 10.36 19.82
N GLN A 99 -32.90 9.79 20.93
CA GLN A 99 -32.63 10.30 22.27
C GLN A 99 -31.15 10.18 22.65
N GLU A 100 -30.51 9.05 22.33
CA GLU A 100 -29.07 8.84 22.57
C GLU A 100 -28.23 9.81 21.72
N ARG A 101 -28.60 10.04 20.46
CA ARG A 101 -27.92 11.03 19.61
C ARG A 101 -28.07 12.46 20.13
N LEU A 102 -29.23 12.82 20.66
CA LEU A 102 -29.46 14.13 21.29
C LEU A 102 -28.66 14.27 22.60
N ALA A 103 -28.55 13.21 23.39
CA ALA A 103 -27.73 13.19 24.60
C ALA A 103 -26.24 13.36 24.25
N CYS A 104 -25.73 12.61 23.28
CA CYS A 104 -24.36 12.75 22.77
C CYS A 104 -24.10 14.16 22.24
N LYS A 105 -25.04 14.74 21.48
CA LYS A 105 -24.94 16.12 21.01
C LYS A 105 -24.81 17.13 22.16
N LYS A 106 -25.55 16.92 23.26
CA LYS A 106 -25.44 17.77 24.45
C LYS A 106 -24.07 17.63 25.10
N GLU A 107 -23.59 16.40 25.27
CA GLU A 107 -22.24 16.11 25.78
C GLU A 107 -21.16 16.80 24.93
N LEU A 108 -21.25 16.72 23.60
CA LEU A 108 -20.32 17.39 22.69
C LEU A 108 -20.33 18.92 22.85
N ILE A 109 -21.48 19.53 23.14
CA ILE A 109 -21.59 20.99 23.38
C ILE A 109 -20.96 21.36 24.71
N ASP A 110 -21.18 20.53 25.74
CA ASP A 110 -20.71 20.79 27.10
C ASP A 110 -19.20 20.58 27.22
N TYR A 111 -18.66 19.54 26.56
CA TYR A 111 -17.24 19.18 26.61
C TYR A 111 -16.39 19.96 25.59
N TYR A 112 -16.89 20.17 24.36
CA TYR A 112 -16.18 20.90 23.30
C TYR A 112 -16.95 22.17 22.90
N PRO A 113 -16.95 23.23 23.72
CA PRO A 113 -17.78 24.42 23.50
C PRO A 113 -17.50 25.09 22.14
N GLY A 114 -16.24 25.03 21.68
CA GLY A 114 -15.77 25.56 20.41
C GLY A 114 -16.13 24.74 19.16
N LEU A 115 -16.58 23.48 19.31
CA LEU A 115 -16.86 22.54 18.21
C LEU A 115 -18.04 23.00 17.32
N LEU A 116 -19.10 23.53 17.92
CA LEU A 116 -20.32 23.94 17.21
C LEU A 116 -20.43 25.46 17.08
N THR A 117 -19.31 26.08 16.69
CA THR A 117 -19.19 27.53 16.55
C THR A 117 -18.87 27.94 15.11
N GLY A 118 -19.01 29.24 14.82
CA GLY A 118 -18.81 29.77 13.48
C GLY A 118 -20.05 29.67 12.57
N PRO A 119 -19.93 30.08 11.30
CA PRO A 119 -21.08 30.27 10.41
C PRO A 119 -21.85 28.98 10.15
N HIS A 120 -21.15 27.87 9.92
CA HIS A 120 -21.77 26.57 9.69
C HIS A 120 -21.96 25.79 11.00
N GLY A 121 -20.98 25.82 11.93
CA GLY A 121 -21.06 25.12 13.22
C GLY A 121 -22.27 25.54 14.06
N ALA A 122 -22.65 26.82 14.06
CA ALA A 122 -23.85 27.29 14.74
C ALA A 122 -25.15 26.63 14.21
N SER A 123 -25.17 26.18 12.95
CA SER A 123 -26.31 25.48 12.37
C SER A 123 -26.46 24.06 12.91
N LEU A 124 -25.36 23.42 13.31
CA LEU A 124 -25.36 22.07 13.89
C LEU A 124 -26.07 22.03 15.24
N ARG A 125 -26.18 23.15 15.98
CA ARG A 125 -26.97 23.20 17.22
C ARG A 125 -28.48 22.98 16.99
N ARG A 126 -28.98 23.16 15.76
CA ARG A 126 -30.40 22.94 15.45
C ARG A 126 -30.79 21.46 15.59
N PRO A 127 -32.01 21.11 16.03
CA PRO A 127 -32.42 19.72 16.25
C PRO A 127 -32.34 18.81 15.02
N ALA A 128 -32.37 19.39 13.80
CA ALA A 128 -32.30 18.65 12.55
C ALA A 128 -30.97 17.89 12.37
N TRP A 129 -29.87 18.42 12.92
CA TRP A 129 -28.55 17.80 12.83
C TRP A 129 -28.30 16.91 14.05
N LEU A 130 -28.00 15.64 13.81
CA LEU A 130 -27.70 14.66 14.84
C LEU A 130 -26.34 14.01 14.56
N PRO A 131 -25.52 13.76 15.60
CA PRO A 131 -24.26 13.03 15.43
C PRO A 131 -24.57 11.57 15.09
N VAL A 132 -23.80 11.01 14.16
CA VAL A 132 -23.89 9.59 13.77
C VAL A 132 -22.60 8.83 14.05
N TYR A 133 -21.47 9.52 14.14
CA TYR A 133 -20.20 8.93 14.52
C TYR A 133 -19.32 10.01 15.16
N VAL A 134 -18.69 9.69 16.29
CA VAL A 134 -17.72 10.56 16.97
C VAL A 134 -16.39 9.84 17.05
N LEU A 135 -15.35 10.54 16.66
CA LEU A 135 -13.96 10.16 16.79
C LEU A 135 -13.28 11.19 17.69
N SER A 136 -12.73 10.77 18.83
CA SER A 136 -12.10 11.69 19.79
C SER A 136 -10.80 11.16 20.35
N ALA A 137 -9.99 12.06 20.90
CA ALA A 137 -8.82 11.73 21.69
C ALA A 137 -8.52 12.86 22.67
N THR A 138 -8.09 12.48 23.87
CA THR A 138 -7.57 13.40 24.88
C THR A 138 -6.17 12.93 25.26
N ILE A 139 -5.19 13.81 25.11
CA ILE A 139 -3.81 13.53 25.46
C ILE A 139 -3.47 14.33 26.71
N ASP A 140 -3.23 13.59 27.81
CA ASP A 140 -2.91 14.17 29.10
C ASP A 140 -1.73 15.12 29.01
N ARG A 141 -1.80 16.22 29.77
CA ARG A 141 -0.77 17.26 29.80
C ARG A 141 0.63 16.71 30.08
N GLU A 142 0.73 15.65 30.87
CA GLU A 142 1.98 14.97 31.24
C GLU A 142 2.66 14.24 30.07
N ASN A 143 1.91 13.85 29.04
CA ASN A 143 2.45 13.22 27.82
C ASN A 143 2.87 14.24 26.75
N LEU A 144 2.50 15.51 26.92
CA LEU A 144 2.80 16.59 25.98
C LEU A 144 4.17 17.24 26.29
N ALA A 145 5.24 16.55 25.93
CA ALA A 145 6.62 16.95 26.22
C ALA A 145 7.04 18.30 25.62
N LYS A 146 6.46 18.69 24.47
CA LYS A 146 6.84 19.88 23.69
C LYS A 146 5.76 20.96 23.60
N THR A 147 4.65 20.81 24.31
CA THR A 147 3.53 21.75 24.22
C THR A 147 3.82 23.07 24.94
N PRO A 148 3.49 24.23 24.34
CA PRO A 148 3.51 25.53 25.03
C PRO A 148 2.28 25.73 25.92
N TYR A 149 1.28 24.85 25.83
CA TYR A 149 0.00 24.95 26.50
C TYR A 149 0.03 24.36 27.92
N ASN A 150 -0.95 24.72 28.75
CA ASN A 150 -1.05 24.29 30.16
C ASN A 150 -2.16 23.25 30.39
N ASP A 151 -2.95 22.98 29.37
CA ASP A 151 -4.09 22.08 29.32
C ASP A 151 -3.76 20.82 28.49
N GLU A 152 -4.73 19.90 28.46
CA GLU A 152 -4.67 18.65 27.71
C GLU A 152 -4.92 18.93 26.22
N LEU A 153 -4.32 18.13 25.34
CA LEU A 153 -4.62 18.24 23.91
C LEU A 153 -5.88 17.42 23.62
N GLU A 154 -6.93 18.10 23.22
CA GLU A 154 -8.23 17.53 22.92
C GLU A 154 -8.50 17.60 21.41
N ILE A 155 -8.92 16.47 20.84
CA ILE A 155 -9.24 16.34 19.43
C ILE A 155 -10.62 15.71 19.31
N CYS A 156 -11.49 16.29 18.49
CA CYS A 156 -12.83 15.76 18.25
C CYS A 156 -13.22 15.92 16.78
N THR A 157 -13.60 14.82 16.14
CA THR A 157 -14.17 14.79 14.80
C THR A 157 -15.53 14.14 14.84
N VAL A 158 -16.54 14.79 14.25
CA VAL A 158 -17.93 14.31 14.30
C VAL A 158 -18.53 14.28 12.90
N VAL A 159 -19.15 13.14 12.59
CA VAL A 159 -20.02 12.98 11.43
C VAL A 159 -21.45 13.27 11.85
N TRP A 160 -22.11 14.15 11.12
CA TRP A 160 -23.48 14.60 11.36
C TRP A 160 -24.38 14.18 10.22
N ASN A 161 -25.64 13.85 10.52
CA ASN A 161 -26.69 13.70 9.51
C ASN A 161 -27.87 14.63 9.80
N ALA A 162 -28.51 15.13 8.75
CA ALA A 162 -29.75 15.87 8.82
C ALA A 162 -30.72 15.48 7.70
N LYS A 163 -31.99 15.36 8.04
CA LYS A 163 -33.09 15.21 7.06
C LYS A 163 -33.46 16.58 6.48
N ILE A 164 -33.67 16.65 5.16
CA ILE A 164 -33.94 17.90 4.42
C ILE A 164 -35.44 18.15 4.24
N SER A 165 -36.23 17.09 4.07
CA SER A 165 -37.68 17.11 3.83
C SER A 165 -38.51 16.83 5.08
N GLN A 166 -39.80 17.21 5.02
CA GLN A 166 -40.80 16.79 6.00
C GLN A 166 -41.09 15.29 5.84
N PRO A 167 -41.52 14.59 6.91
CA PRO A 167 -41.54 13.12 7.00
C PRO A 167 -42.41 12.34 5.98
N GLU A 168 -43.07 13.00 5.02
CA GLU A 168 -44.03 12.37 4.10
C GLU A 168 -43.53 12.23 2.65
N GLU A 169 -42.45 12.91 2.25
CA GLU A 169 -41.86 12.79 0.90
C GLU A 169 -40.34 12.57 1.01
N ASP A 170 -39.83 11.58 0.25
CA ASP A 170 -38.43 11.11 0.16
C ASP A 170 -37.46 11.66 1.22
N ASP A 171 -36.99 10.76 2.10
CA ASP A 171 -36.09 10.99 3.25
C ASP A 171 -34.66 11.43 2.82
N ALA A 172 -34.57 12.49 2.02
CA ALA A 172 -33.31 13.07 1.58
C ALA A 172 -32.50 13.51 2.80
N THR A 173 -31.39 12.82 3.03
CA THR A 173 -30.47 13.06 4.14
C THR A 173 -29.19 13.66 3.59
N ILE A 174 -28.65 14.65 4.29
CA ILE A 174 -27.33 15.22 4.05
C ILE A 174 -26.39 14.95 5.21
N MET A 175 -25.11 14.86 4.89
CA MET A 175 -24.03 14.69 5.84
C MET A 175 -23.33 16.02 6.13
N GLY A 176 -22.82 16.14 7.34
CA GLY A 176 -21.91 17.18 7.77
C GLY A 176 -20.71 16.59 8.51
N LEU A 177 -19.62 17.34 8.55
CA LEU A 177 -18.38 16.96 9.23
C LEU A 177 -17.91 18.15 10.07
N THR A 178 -17.45 17.88 11.28
CA THR A 178 -16.71 18.83 12.11
C THR A 178 -15.39 18.24 12.55
N PHE A 179 -14.33 19.05 12.55
CA PHE A 179 -13.00 18.72 13.03
C PHE A 179 -12.60 19.78 14.03
N PHE A 180 -12.23 19.40 15.25
CA PHE A 180 -11.85 20.30 16.34
C PHE A 180 -10.54 19.85 16.98
N ASN A 181 -9.68 20.81 17.30
CA ASN A 181 -8.55 20.64 18.20
C ASN A 181 -8.35 21.93 19.01
N ASN A 182 -8.00 21.83 20.29
CA ASN A 182 -7.83 23.00 21.17
C ASN A 182 -6.41 23.60 21.14
N HIS A 183 -5.40 22.90 20.61
CA HIS A 183 -4.06 23.46 20.46
C HIS A 183 -3.75 23.87 19.02
N LEU A 184 -3.08 25.01 18.84
CA LEU A 184 -2.55 25.48 17.57
C LEU A 184 -1.01 25.46 17.61
N ASP A 185 -0.32 25.51 16.47
CA ASP A 185 1.11 25.82 16.51
C ASP A 185 1.26 27.29 16.96
N GLN A 186 2.08 27.59 17.98
CA GLN A 186 2.25 28.96 18.51
C GLN A 186 2.69 30.01 17.47
N TYR A 187 3.21 29.55 16.32
CA TYR A 187 3.61 30.42 15.21
C TYR A 187 2.61 30.40 14.04
N ALA A 188 1.54 29.65 14.15
CA ALA A 188 0.48 29.61 13.16
C ALA A 188 -0.57 30.67 13.49
N ASP A 189 -1.00 31.35 12.44
CA ASP A 189 -2.08 32.31 12.41
C ASP A 189 -3.11 31.89 11.36
N PHE A 190 -4.15 32.70 11.15
CA PHE A 190 -5.14 32.43 10.12
C PHE A 190 -4.54 32.34 8.71
N ASP A 191 -3.56 33.21 8.41
CA ASP A 191 -2.85 33.27 7.12
C ASP A 191 -2.11 31.96 6.80
N THR A 192 -1.59 31.28 7.83
CA THR A 192 -0.95 29.97 7.71
C THR A 192 -1.85 28.89 7.13
N PHE A 193 -3.18 29.02 7.25
CA PHE A 193 -4.16 28.07 6.70
C PHE A 193 -4.69 28.46 5.33
N VAL A 194 -4.60 29.74 4.93
CA VAL A 194 -5.22 30.25 3.71
C VAL A 194 -4.25 30.55 2.58
N ASP A 195 -2.96 30.71 2.89
CA ASP A 195 -1.93 30.99 1.90
C ASP A 195 -1.35 29.70 1.29
N ASP A 196 -1.33 29.64 -0.04
CA ASP A 196 -0.82 28.47 -0.77
C ASP A 196 0.69 28.28 -0.52
N GLY A 197 1.04 27.15 0.11
CA GLY A 197 2.41 26.80 0.49
C GLY A 197 2.82 27.24 1.90
N ALA A 198 1.95 27.92 2.65
CA ALA A 198 2.13 28.13 4.08
C ALA A 198 1.97 26.81 4.85
N SER A 199 2.63 26.66 5.99
CA SER A 199 2.67 25.40 6.74
C SER A 199 2.71 25.64 8.23
N THR A 200 1.82 24.99 8.96
CA THR A 200 1.95 24.83 10.42
C THR A 200 3.01 23.77 10.77
N SER A 201 3.46 22.95 9.82
CA SER A 201 4.49 21.94 10.08
C SER A 201 5.88 22.45 9.73
N ARG A 202 6.71 22.65 10.76
CA ARG A 202 8.15 22.95 10.66
C ARG A 202 9.03 21.76 11.07
N SER A 203 8.45 20.64 11.51
CA SER A 203 9.17 19.46 11.98
C SER A 203 9.18 18.34 10.92
N THR A 204 10.19 17.47 10.99
CA THR A 204 10.29 16.26 10.14
C THR A 204 9.50 15.07 10.68
N ILE A 205 8.81 15.24 11.82
CA ILE A 205 8.12 14.15 12.54
C ILE A 205 6.76 13.89 11.91
N ALA A 206 5.99 14.94 11.64
CA ALA A 206 4.70 14.84 10.97
C ALA A 206 4.89 14.57 9.47
N VAL A 207 4.08 13.65 8.92
CA VAL A 207 4.14 13.30 7.50
C VAL A 207 3.57 14.46 6.68
N GLY A 208 4.35 14.93 5.70
CA GLY A 208 3.88 15.70 4.55
C GLY A 208 4.23 17.20 4.51
N GLU A 209 4.20 17.75 3.29
CA GLU A 209 4.75 19.07 2.97
C GLU A 209 3.68 20.19 2.96
N LYS A 210 4.02 21.33 3.58
CA LYS A 210 3.57 22.70 3.26
C LYS A 210 2.08 22.95 2.98
N GLY A 211 1.16 22.61 3.91
CA GLY A 211 -0.25 23.08 3.96
C GLY A 211 -1.16 22.88 2.73
N LYS A 212 -0.62 22.45 1.59
CA LYS A 212 -1.31 22.30 0.31
C LYS A 212 -2.44 21.27 0.37
N GLY A 213 -2.25 20.21 1.16
CA GLY A 213 -3.26 19.19 1.40
C GLY A 213 -4.55 19.76 2.01
N PHE A 214 -4.42 20.66 2.99
CA PHE A 214 -5.56 21.33 3.62
C PHE A 214 -6.37 22.14 2.61
N LEU A 215 -5.72 22.98 1.80
CA LEU A 215 -6.39 23.82 0.79
C LEU A 215 -7.13 22.97 -0.27
N LEU A 216 -6.48 21.91 -0.76
CA LEU A 216 -7.07 21.01 -1.74
C LEU A 216 -8.24 20.21 -1.15
N ALA A 217 -8.11 19.71 0.09
CA ALA A 217 -9.19 19.02 0.78
C ALA A 217 -10.40 19.94 0.99
N THR A 218 -10.16 21.17 1.45
CA THR A 218 -11.20 22.18 1.66
C THR A 218 -11.90 22.54 0.36
N GLN A 219 -11.14 22.73 -0.73
CA GLN A 219 -11.71 23.00 -2.04
C GLN A 219 -12.52 21.80 -2.57
N SER A 220 -11.98 20.58 -2.48
CA SER A 220 -12.68 19.36 -2.89
C SER A 220 -14.03 19.23 -2.18
N LEU A 221 -14.05 19.39 -0.85
CA LEU A 221 -15.28 19.33 -0.06
C LEU A 221 -16.26 20.43 -0.42
N CYS A 222 -15.78 21.65 -0.69
CA CYS A 222 -16.63 22.75 -1.17
C CYS A 222 -17.28 22.42 -2.52
N GLU A 223 -16.51 21.87 -3.47
CA GLU A 223 -17.03 21.45 -4.78
C GLU A 223 -18.02 20.28 -4.68
N LEU A 224 -17.78 19.33 -3.77
CA LEU A 224 -18.66 18.20 -3.49
C LEU A 224 -19.98 18.64 -2.85
N VAL A 225 -19.92 19.54 -1.86
CA VAL A 225 -21.10 20.15 -1.23
C VAL A 225 -21.95 20.86 -2.29
N GLU A 226 -21.32 21.69 -3.13
CA GLU A 226 -22.06 22.40 -4.17
C GLU A 226 -22.70 21.46 -5.19
N ARG A 227 -21.96 20.46 -5.67
CA ARG A 227 -22.48 19.49 -6.63
C ARG A 227 -23.69 18.78 -6.05
N HIS A 228 -23.54 18.20 -4.87
CA HIS A 228 -24.62 17.48 -4.20
C HIS A 228 -25.82 18.38 -3.91
N CYS A 229 -25.61 19.59 -3.38
CA CYS A 229 -26.70 20.50 -3.05
C CYS A 229 -27.44 21.04 -4.29
N ASN A 230 -26.78 21.16 -5.44
CA ASN A 230 -27.43 21.56 -6.69
C ASN A 230 -28.27 20.42 -7.30
N ASP A 231 -27.93 19.18 -6.99
CA ASP A 231 -28.67 17.99 -7.43
C ASP A 231 -29.91 17.74 -6.56
N LEU A 232 -30.04 18.41 -5.41
CA LEU A 232 -31.21 18.32 -4.54
C LEU A 232 -32.36 19.22 -5.05
N GLU A 233 -33.57 18.67 -5.13
CA GLU A 233 -34.77 19.40 -5.55
C GLU A 233 -35.26 20.40 -4.48
N THR A 234 -35.00 20.11 -3.21
CA THR A 234 -35.41 20.95 -2.07
C THR A 234 -34.27 21.89 -1.66
N LYS A 235 -34.64 23.09 -1.22
CA LYS A 235 -33.65 24.06 -0.71
C LYS A 235 -33.02 23.49 0.56
N PRO A 236 -31.72 23.17 0.57
CA PRO A 236 -31.13 22.52 1.74
C PRO A 236 -31.06 23.47 2.93
N LEU A 237 -30.80 22.89 4.11
CA LEU A 237 -30.34 23.63 5.30
C LEU A 237 -29.11 24.49 4.96
N LYS A 238 -28.60 25.31 5.90
CA LYS A 238 -27.37 26.05 5.63
C LYS A 238 -26.23 25.06 5.30
N THR A 239 -25.70 25.13 4.09
CA THR A 239 -24.61 24.28 3.56
C THR A 239 -23.41 25.13 3.19
N GLY A 240 -22.24 24.48 3.11
CA GLY A 240 -20.98 25.13 2.78
C GLY A 240 -19.83 24.65 3.65
N VAL A 241 -18.70 25.34 3.53
CA VAL A 241 -17.49 25.08 4.30
C VAL A 241 -17.09 26.35 5.03
N SER A 242 -16.82 26.24 6.32
CA SER A 242 -16.14 27.27 7.10
C SER A 242 -15.10 26.64 8.00
N PHE A 243 -14.06 27.40 8.31
CA PHE A 243 -13.09 27.03 9.33
C PHE A 243 -12.85 28.23 10.24
N ARG A 244 -12.42 27.95 11.46
CA ARG A 244 -12.15 28.89 12.52
C ARG A 244 -10.75 28.60 13.07
N VAL A 245 -9.98 29.65 13.28
CA VAL A 245 -8.68 29.61 13.95
C VAL A 245 -8.74 30.66 15.05
N GLY A 246 -8.85 30.22 16.29
CA GLY A 246 -9.14 31.07 17.44
C GLY A 246 -10.43 31.87 17.23
N HIS A 247 -10.29 33.19 17.18
CA HIS A 247 -11.38 34.13 16.97
C HIS A 247 -11.59 34.52 15.49
N HIS A 248 -10.74 34.08 14.58
CA HIS A 248 -10.85 34.36 13.14
C HIS A 248 -11.71 33.31 12.46
N VAL A 249 -12.62 33.75 11.60
CA VAL A 249 -13.56 32.88 10.89
C VAL A 249 -13.39 33.03 9.39
N GLY A 250 -13.11 31.92 8.70
CA GLY A 250 -13.08 31.82 7.25
C GLY A 250 -14.34 31.17 6.70
N GLU A 251 -15.02 31.85 5.78
CA GLU A 251 -16.13 31.28 4.99
C GLU A 251 -15.74 31.17 3.51
N LEU A 252 -15.91 29.99 2.93
CA LEU A 252 -15.61 29.76 1.52
C LEU A 252 -16.74 30.27 0.63
N ALA A 253 -16.38 30.99 -0.42
CA ALA A 253 -17.33 31.45 -1.44
C ALA A 253 -16.69 31.47 -2.83
N TRP A 254 -17.47 31.24 -3.88
CA TRP A 254 -16.98 31.43 -5.24
C TRP A 254 -17.05 32.89 -5.67
N ARG A 255 -15.90 33.41 -6.10
CA ARG A 255 -15.83 34.73 -6.72
C ARG A 255 -16.28 34.64 -8.17
N LYS A 256 -17.47 35.18 -8.45
CA LYS A 256 -17.95 35.38 -9.83
C LYS A 256 -17.02 36.36 -10.55
N ARG A 257 -16.23 35.90 -11.54
CA ARG A 257 -15.43 36.77 -12.40
C ARG A 257 -16.31 37.32 -13.51
N ARG A 258 -16.29 38.64 -13.72
CA ARG A 258 -16.97 39.25 -14.88
C ARG A 258 -16.25 38.81 -16.15
N ALA A 259 -17.01 38.39 -17.16
CA ALA A 259 -16.46 38.07 -18.47
C ALA A 259 -15.68 39.28 -18.99
N LYS A 260 -14.37 39.12 -19.17
CA LYS A 260 -13.51 40.13 -19.78
C LYS A 260 -13.28 39.68 -21.22
N ALA A 261 -13.74 40.47 -22.19
CA ALA A 261 -13.65 40.17 -23.62
C ALA A 261 -14.35 38.87 -24.09
N GLY A 262 -15.51 38.53 -23.51
CA GLY A 262 -16.31 37.37 -23.95
C GLY A 262 -15.82 36.00 -23.47
N ILE A 263 -14.65 35.92 -22.83
CA ILE A 263 -14.14 34.68 -22.23
C ILE A 263 -14.69 34.59 -20.80
N ILE A 264 -15.55 33.60 -20.55
CA ILE A 264 -16.02 33.24 -19.21
C ILE A 264 -14.86 32.54 -18.49
N GLN A 265 -14.25 33.22 -17.53
CA GLN A 265 -13.24 32.59 -16.68
C GLN A 265 -13.94 31.70 -15.64
N PRO A 266 -13.38 30.52 -15.33
CA PRO A 266 -13.92 29.68 -14.26
C PRO A 266 -13.94 30.45 -12.94
N PRO A 267 -14.94 30.18 -12.08
CA PRO A 267 -15.01 30.83 -10.78
C PRO A 267 -13.77 30.46 -9.95
N LEU A 268 -13.30 31.43 -9.18
CA LEU A 268 -12.17 31.27 -8.28
C LEU A 268 -12.70 31.11 -6.86
N LEU A 269 -12.22 30.11 -6.14
CA LEU A 269 -12.58 29.96 -4.75
C LEU A 269 -11.89 31.07 -3.94
N GLN A 270 -12.60 31.69 -3.00
CA GLN A 270 -12.06 32.68 -2.09
C GLN A 270 -12.48 32.35 -0.66
N VAL A 271 -11.58 32.58 0.29
CA VAL A 271 -11.93 32.67 1.70
C VAL A 271 -12.28 34.11 2.00
N VAL A 272 -13.40 34.30 2.69
CA VAL A 272 -13.77 35.59 3.27
C VAL A 272 -13.53 35.50 4.76
N GLU A 273 -12.51 36.21 5.23
CA GLU A 273 -12.16 36.25 6.65
C GLU A 273 -13.06 37.26 7.41
N ASP A 274 -13.45 36.88 8.61
CA ASP A 274 -14.10 37.74 9.60
C ASP A 274 -13.29 37.63 10.91
N ASP A 275 -12.52 38.69 11.22
CA ASP A 275 -11.89 38.85 12.53
C ASP A 275 -12.98 39.19 13.54
N LEU A 276 -13.17 38.29 14.51
CA LEU A 276 -14.14 38.39 15.58
C LEU A 276 -13.45 38.32 16.94
N GLU A 277 -12.21 38.78 17.06
CA GLU A 277 -11.55 38.93 18.36
C GLU A 277 -12.37 39.84 19.29
N PRO A 278 -12.58 39.46 20.56
CA PRO A 278 -13.34 40.28 21.49
C PRO A 278 -12.51 41.51 21.90
N ARG A 279 -12.74 42.63 21.21
CA ARG A 279 -12.05 43.90 21.45
C ARG A 279 -13.00 44.99 21.91
N THR A 280 -12.51 45.90 22.73
CA THR A 280 -13.16 47.18 23.00
C THR A 280 -13.03 48.11 21.79
N ALA A 281 -13.89 49.13 21.72
CA ALA A 281 -13.79 50.15 20.65
C ALA A 281 -12.43 50.86 20.65
N HIS A 282 -11.80 51.04 21.83
CA HIS A 282 -10.50 51.68 21.93
C HIS A 282 -9.39 50.79 21.38
N GLU A 283 -9.35 49.52 21.77
CA GLU A 283 -8.38 48.52 21.27
C GLU A 283 -8.48 48.38 19.75
N LEU A 284 -9.70 48.34 19.20
CA LEU A 284 -9.90 48.22 17.76
C LEU A 284 -9.33 49.43 16.99
N VAL A 285 -9.47 50.64 17.53
CA VAL A 285 -8.88 51.83 16.90
C VAL A 285 -7.36 51.79 16.93
N MET A 286 -6.77 51.35 18.05
CA MET A 286 -5.31 51.24 18.17
C MET A 286 -4.75 50.24 17.16
N HIS A 287 -5.40 49.08 17.03
CA HIS A 287 -5.04 48.07 16.03
C HIS A 287 -5.18 48.59 14.59
N TRP A 288 -6.20 49.42 14.30
CA TRP A 288 -6.31 50.03 12.96
C TRP A 288 -5.17 50.99 12.64
N GLY A 289 -4.59 51.65 13.66
CA GLY A 289 -3.43 52.54 13.47
C GLY A 289 -2.14 51.81 13.15
N GLU A 290 -1.95 50.60 13.70
CA GLU A 290 -0.74 49.79 13.49
C GLU A 290 -0.63 49.25 12.05
N ASP A 291 -1.77 48.98 11.39
CA ASP A 291 -1.80 48.46 10.02
C ASP A 291 -1.47 49.52 8.94
N GLU A 292 -1.57 50.82 9.25
CA GLU A 292 -1.41 51.90 8.27
C GLU A 292 0.03 52.46 8.17
N ASP A 293 0.87 52.26 9.20
CA ASP A 293 2.18 52.91 9.34
C ASP A 293 3.40 52.01 8.99
N GLY A 294 3.21 50.99 8.15
CA GLY A 294 4.21 49.96 7.81
C GLY A 294 5.55 50.41 7.20
N ASP A 295 5.86 51.70 7.10
CA ASP A 295 7.15 52.23 6.62
C ASP A 295 7.55 53.60 7.24
N ASN A 296 6.84 54.12 8.25
CA ASN A 296 7.11 55.47 8.77
C ASN A 296 7.75 55.43 10.17
N ASP A 297 9.08 55.48 10.19
CA ASP A 297 9.97 55.32 11.35
C ASP A 297 9.94 56.52 12.34
N GLY A 298 8.76 57.08 12.59
CA GLY A 298 8.56 58.32 13.33
C GLY A 298 7.26 58.33 14.13
N SER A 299 7.19 57.48 15.15
CA SER A 299 6.13 57.41 16.17
C SER A 299 5.75 58.79 16.71
N THR A 300 4.66 59.33 16.15
CA THR A 300 3.82 60.31 16.84
C THR A 300 2.43 59.72 16.87
N SER A 301 2.00 59.28 18.05
CA SER A 301 0.66 58.78 18.31
C SER A 301 -0.37 59.83 17.88
N GLN A 302 -0.92 59.68 16.67
CA GLN A 302 -2.00 60.54 16.23
C GLN A 302 -3.17 60.36 17.20
N PRO A 303 -3.75 61.45 17.72
CA PRO A 303 -4.85 61.35 18.67
C PRO A 303 -6.07 60.72 17.98
N VAL A 304 -6.62 59.66 18.60
CA VAL A 304 -7.84 59.00 18.15
C VAL A 304 -8.96 60.03 18.00
N THR A 305 -9.47 60.19 16.77
CA THR A 305 -10.57 61.11 16.50
C THR A 305 -11.91 60.53 16.99
N ALA A 306 -12.84 61.39 17.41
CA ALA A 306 -14.18 60.95 17.83
C ALA A 306 -14.93 60.19 16.72
N ALA A 307 -14.66 60.49 15.45
CA ALA A 307 -15.23 59.77 14.31
C ALA A 307 -14.68 58.34 14.17
N GLN A 308 -13.38 58.13 14.41
CA GLN A 308 -12.76 56.80 14.45
C GLN A 308 -13.33 55.96 15.59
N LEU A 309 -13.48 56.54 16.79
CA LEU A 309 -14.06 55.85 17.93
C LEU A 309 -15.51 55.42 17.67
N ALA A 310 -16.36 56.30 17.14
CA ALA A 310 -17.75 55.98 16.81
C ALA A 310 -17.86 54.89 15.72
N ALA A 311 -16.94 54.88 14.75
CA ALA A 311 -16.85 53.82 13.74
C ALA A 311 -16.44 52.48 14.35
N ALA A 312 -15.46 52.50 15.26
CA ALA A 312 -15.01 51.32 15.98
C ALA A 312 -16.09 50.76 16.91
N GLU A 313 -16.82 51.60 17.66
CA GLU A 313 -17.97 51.17 18.46
C GLU A 313 -19.01 50.42 17.61
N LYS A 314 -19.34 50.94 16.43
CA LYS A 314 -20.27 50.27 15.51
C LYS A 314 -19.72 48.93 15.00
N ALA A 315 -18.42 48.85 14.72
CA ALA A 315 -17.77 47.63 14.26
C ALA A 315 -17.72 46.57 15.37
N VAL A 316 -17.32 46.94 16.59
CA VAL A 316 -17.30 46.11 17.79
C VAL A 316 -18.70 45.58 18.11
N LEU A 317 -19.73 46.43 18.10
CA LEU A 317 -21.12 45.99 18.29
C LEU A 317 -21.56 44.97 17.23
N ALA A 318 -21.13 45.14 15.98
CA ALA A 318 -21.42 44.18 14.92
C ALA A 318 -20.65 42.87 15.11
N ALA A 319 -19.39 42.93 15.55
CA ALA A 319 -18.56 41.77 15.86
C ALA A 319 -19.14 40.95 17.01
N HIS A 320 -19.46 41.57 18.16
CA HIS A 320 -20.12 40.89 19.29
C HIS A 320 -21.46 40.28 18.91
N LYS A 321 -22.30 41.00 18.14
CA LYS A 321 -23.55 40.43 17.62
C LYS A 321 -23.30 39.17 16.78
N ARG A 322 -22.26 39.16 15.95
CA ARG A 322 -21.87 37.98 15.16
C ARG A 322 -21.33 36.87 16.05
N ARG A 323 -20.49 37.17 17.05
CA ARG A 323 -19.98 36.20 18.02
C ARG A 323 -21.12 35.45 18.70
N LEU A 324 -22.12 36.18 19.21
CA LEU A 324 -23.33 35.58 19.78
C LEU A 324 -24.14 34.76 18.75
N THR A 325 -24.32 35.27 17.53
CA THR A 325 -25.08 34.57 16.47
C THR A 325 -24.39 33.28 16.01
N GLN A 326 -23.05 33.28 16.02
CA GLN A 326 -22.20 32.15 15.63
C GLN A 326 -21.82 31.27 16.83
N ASN A 327 -22.39 31.52 18.01
CA ASN A 327 -22.08 30.85 19.28
C ASN A 327 -20.59 30.88 19.68
N LEU A 328 -19.79 31.82 19.17
CA LEU A 328 -18.41 32.04 19.62
C LEU A 328 -18.38 32.56 21.07
N ALA A 329 -19.46 33.18 21.51
CA ALA A 329 -19.66 33.63 22.87
C ALA A 329 -21.13 33.48 23.28
N SER A 330 -21.36 33.47 24.59
CA SER A 330 -22.66 33.50 25.24
C SER A 330 -22.83 34.83 25.97
N LYS A 331 -24.07 35.31 26.13
CA LYS A 331 -24.29 36.54 26.89
C LYS A 331 -24.09 36.26 28.38
N LYS A 332 -23.25 37.06 29.05
CA LYS A 332 -22.99 36.93 30.48
C LYS A 332 -24.25 37.21 31.30
N SER A 333 -24.49 36.40 32.33
CA SER A 333 -25.65 36.60 33.21
C SER A 333 -25.55 37.95 33.93
N GLY A 334 -26.60 38.78 33.82
CA GLY A 334 -26.63 40.12 34.41
C GLY A 334 -26.06 41.25 33.53
N ALA A 335 -25.54 40.95 32.34
CA ALA A 335 -25.06 41.97 31.41
C ALA A 335 -26.22 42.86 30.88
N PRO A 336 -25.98 44.17 30.68
CA PRO A 336 -26.97 45.11 30.16
C PRO A 336 -27.52 44.66 28.79
N GLY A 337 -28.66 45.24 28.37
CA GLY A 337 -29.45 44.75 27.24
C GLY A 337 -28.64 44.39 25.98
N LYS A 338 -27.76 45.29 25.52
CA LYS A 338 -26.87 45.07 24.37
C LYS A 338 -25.43 44.81 24.83
N THR A 339 -24.82 43.74 24.33
CA THR A 339 -23.38 43.46 24.48
C THR A 339 -22.59 44.53 23.73
N THR A 340 -21.81 45.31 24.47
CA THR A 340 -21.06 46.48 24.00
C THR A 340 -19.55 46.29 24.05
N GLY A 341 -19.07 45.27 24.78
CA GLY A 341 -17.67 44.90 24.82
C GLY A 341 -17.44 43.48 25.38
N PRO A 342 -16.17 43.09 25.55
CA PRO A 342 -15.78 41.76 26.03
C PRO A 342 -16.37 41.39 27.40
N ASP A 343 -16.51 42.37 28.32
CA ASP A 343 -17.02 42.14 29.67
C ASP A 343 -18.51 41.71 29.73
N ASP A 344 -19.25 41.93 28.64
CA ASP A 344 -20.68 41.63 28.52
C ASP A 344 -20.95 40.19 28.03
N GLU A 345 -19.91 39.43 27.68
CA GLU A 345 -20.01 38.07 27.13
C GLU A 345 -19.06 37.08 27.82
N GLU A 346 -19.36 35.79 27.64
CA GLU A 346 -18.52 34.66 28.04
C GLU A 346 -18.07 33.96 26.76
N SER A 347 -16.76 33.90 26.51
CA SER A 347 -16.22 33.25 25.31
C SER A 347 -16.42 31.73 25.40
N ASN A 348 -16.93 31.12 24.33
CA ASN A 348 -17.03 29.66 24.20
C ASN A 348 -15.82 29.08 23.44
N VAL A 349 -14.83 29.93 23.17
CA VAL A 349 -13.73 29.69 22.25
C VAL A 349 -12.46 30.33 22.81
N SER A 350 -11.36 29.58 22.78
CA SER A 350 -10.00 30.05 23.02
C SER A 350 -9.26 30.42 21.72
N ALA A 351 -8.16 31.17 21.82
CA ALA A 351 -7.42 31.72 20.67
C ALA A 351 -6.61 30.66 19.88
N ASP A 352 -6.30 29.54 20.53
CA ASP A 352 -5.54 28.38 20.06
C ASP A 352 -6.43 27.26 19.48
N GLU A 353 -7.74 27.38 19.60
CA GLU A 353 -8.65 26.38 19.04
C GLU A 353 -8.76 26.48 17.51
N VAL A 354 -8.76 25.34 16.85
CA VAL A 354 -9.09 25.23 15.42
C VAL A 354 -10.37 24.41 15.27
N CYS A 355 -11.30 24.90 14.44
CA CYS A 355 -12.50 24.15 14.10
C CYS A 355 -12.86 24.28 12.62
N ILE A 356 -13.02 23.15 11.93
CA ILE A 356 -13.48 23.10 10.54
C ILE A 356 -14.88 22.50 10.53
N THR A 357 -15.80 23.11 9.79
CA THR A 357 -17.18 22.62 9.61
C THR A 357 -17.54 22.57 8.14
N VAL A 358 -18.04 21.42 7.70
CA VAL A 358 -18.49 21.15 6.34
C VAL A 358 -19.93 20.64 6.42
N LEU A 359 -20.88 21.28 5.74
CA LEU A 359 -22.29 20.86 5.74
C LEU A 359 -22.82 20.72 4.31
N GLY A 360 -23.61 19.66 4.07
CA GLY A 360 -24.28 19.43 2.80
C GLY A 360 -23.55 18.45 1.88
N LEU A 361 -22.79 17.52 2.45
CA LEU A 361 -22.18 16.41 1.71
C LEU A 361 -23.19 15.29 1.46
N PRO A 362 -22.99 14.45 0.43
CA PRO A 362 -23.73 13.21 0.29
C PRO A 362 -23.46 12.29 1.50
N VAL A 363 -24.47 11.54 1.91
CA VAL A 363 -24.35 10.61 3.03
C VAL A 363 -23.47 9.43 2.65
N LEU A 364 -22.45 9.20 3.45
CA LEU A 364 -21.58 8.03 3.40
C LEU A 364 -21.59 7.33 4.76
N SER A 365 -21.24 6.05 4.79
CA SER A 365 -21.03 5.36 6.07
C SER A 365 -19.72 5.83 6.71
N PRO A 366 -19.55 5.74 8.05
CA PRO A 366 -18.29 6.06 8.71
C PRO A 366 -17.10 5.28 8.12
N GLU A 367 -17.32 4.04 7.69
CA GLU A 367 -16.29 3.22 7.04
C GLU A 367 -15.78 3.86 5.75
N ASP A 368 -16.67 4.50 4.97
CA ASP A 368 -16.31 5.21 3.75
C ASP A 368 -15.65 6.55 4.05
N VAL A 369 -16.19 7.30 5.00
CA VAL A 369 -15.64 8.60 5.42
C VAL A 369 -14.20 8.44 5.90
N PHE A 370 -13.93 7.45 6.75
CA PHE A 370 -12.60 7.24 7.33
C PHE A 370 -11.76 6.18 6.60
N SER A 371 -12.21 5.70 5.43
CA SER A 371 -11.49 4.65 4.70
C SER A 371 -10.04 5.01 4.37
N ALA A 372 -9.70 6.28 4.19
CA ALA A 372 -8.35 6.73 3.88
C ALA A 372 -7.37 6.78 5.08
N ILE A 373 -7.80 6.39 6.29
CA ILE A 373 -6.94 6.31 7.48
C ILE A 373 -7.00 4.90 8.07
N TYR A 374 -5.83 4.30 8.28
CA TYR A 374 -5.70 3.00 8.92
C TYR A 374 -6.00 3.12 10.42
N GLY A 375 -6.57 2.08 11.01
CA GLY A 375 -6.81 2.01 12.46
C GLY A 375 -8.12 2.65 12.95
N ILE A 376 -8.71 3.62 12.23
CA ILE A 376 -9.99 4.21 12.68
C ILE A 376 -11.15 3.22 12.58
N ILE A 377 -11.18 2.45 11.50
CA ILE A 377 -12.22 1.45 11.25
C ILE A 377 -11.61 0.08 11.47
N ALA A 378 -12.16 -0.66 12.43
CA ALA A 378 -11.73 -2.02 12.73
C ALA A 378 -11.76 -2.89 11.46
N ARG A 379 -10.68 -3.60 11.21
CA ARG A 379 -10.54 -4.45 10.03
C ARG A 379 -11.03 -5.87 10.35
N PRO A 380 -11.71 -6.55 9.42
CA PRO A 380 -12.16 -7.92 9.65
C PRO A 380 -11.01 -8.91 9.90
N GLN A 381 -9.87 -8.68 9.25
CA GLN A 381 -8.70 -9.54 9.35
C GLN A 381 -7.43 -8.74 9.13
N GLU A 382 -6.54 -8.75 10.12
CA GLU A 382 -5.23 -8.12 10.09
C GLU A 382 -4.17 -9.05 10.66
N TRP A 383 -2.94 -8.84 10.21
CA TRP A 383 -1.76 -9.61 10.60
C TRP A 383 -0.58 -8.67 10.74
N VAL A 384 -0.19 -8.40 11.97
CA VAL A 384 1.04 -7.68 12.29
C VAL A 384 2.19 -8.68 12.21
N VAL A 385 3.08 -8.51 11.23
CA VAL A 385 4.19 -9.44 10.99
C VAL A 385 5.51 -8.89 11.50
N THR A 386 5.70 -7.57 11.36
CA THR A 386 6.85 -6.83 11.87
C THR A 386 6.36 -5.48 12.39
N ASP A 387 7.18 -4.78 13.16
CA ASP A 387 6.89 -3.40 13.62
C ASP A 387 6.62 -2.43 12.46
N ALA A 388 7.08 -2.75 11.25
CA ALA A 388 6.97 -1.89 10.08
C ALA A 388 5.87 -2.30 9.09
N ILE A 389 5.46 -3.58 9.05
CA ILE A 389 4.56 -4.12 8.02
C ILE A 389 3.41 -4.88 8.68
N THR A 390 2.21 -4.41 8.38
CA THR A 390 0.95 -5.08 8.69
C THR A 390 0.22 -5.41 7.39
N PHE A 391 -0.20 -6.66 7.24
CA PHE A 391 -1.08 -7.09 6.15
C PHE A 391 -2.53 -7.12 6.64
N PHE A 392 -3.48 -6.83 5.76
CA PHE A 392 -4.90 -6.94 6.11
C PHE A 392 -5.77 -7.14 4.87
N LYS A 393 -6.99 -7.65 5.10
CA LYS A 393 -8.03 -7.72 4.07
C LYS A 393 -8.96 -6.52 4.14
N ALA A 394 -9.12 -5.85 3.02
CA ALA A 394 -10.09 -4.79 2.86
C ALA A 394 -11.49 -5.36 2.60
N SER A 395 -12.51 -4.72 3.18
CA SER A 395 -13.90 -5.21 3.14
C SER A 395 -14.55 -5.22 1.74
N ARG A 396 -13.98 -4.52 0.75
CA ARG A 396 -14.56 -4.33 -0.59
C ARG A 396 -13.83 -5.04 -1.73
N GLY A 397 -12.91 -5.95 -1.40
CA GLY A 397 -12.13 -6.65 -2.42
C GLY A 397 -11.16 -5.77 -3.22
N GLN A 398 -11.02 -4.49 -2.84
CA GLN A 398 -9.99 -3.59 -3.33
C GLN A 398 -8.88 -3.54 -2.30
N SER A 399 -7.65 -3.78 -2.72
CA SER A 399 -6.47 -3.63 -1.89
C SER A 399 -6.10 -2.15 -1.69
N PHE A 400 -5.56 -1.85 -0.53
CA PHE A 400 -5.11 -0.52 -0.15
C PHE A 400 -3.65 -0.55 0.30
N PHE A 401 -2.97 0.56 0.10
CA PHE A 401 -1.63 0.80 0.64
C PHE A 401 -1.67 2.01 1.56
N TYR A 402 -1.35 1.80 2.83
CA TYR A 402 -1.19 2.84 3.82
C TYR A 402 0.30 3.04 4.13
N HIS A 403 0.71 4.29 4.21
CA HIS A 403 2.01 4.69 4.73
C HIS A 403 1.78 5.46 6.03
N ARG A 404 2.27 4.92 7.16
CA ARG A 404 2.06 5.47 8.50
C ARG A 404 0.59 5.80 8.75
N ASP A 405 -0.25 4.80 8.51
CA ASP A 405 -1.69 4.87 8.67
C ASP A 405 -2.44 5.79 7.69
N GLN A 406 -1.76 6.34 6.67
CA GLN A 406 -2.38 7.23 5.69
C GLN A 406 -2.45 6.55 4.31
N LEU A 407 -3.63 6.53 3.69
CA LEU A 407 -3.82 5.95 2.37
C LEU A 407 -2.99 6.71 1.31
N VAL A 408 -2.32 5.97 0.45
CA VAL A 408 -1.64 6.45 -0.76
C VAL A 408 -2.39 5.90 -1.99
N PRO A 409 -3.33 6.66 -2.58
CA PRO A 409 -4.27 6.16 -3.59
C PRO A 409 -3.66 5.54 -4.84
N GLN A 410 -2.52 6.05 -5.31
CA GLN A 410 -1.89 5.61 -6.55
C GLN A 410 -0.73 4.64 -6.33
N ALA A 411 -0.49 4.22 -5.07
CA ALA A 411 0.48 3.18 -4.79
C ALA A 411 0.11 1.89 -5.54
N SER A 412 1.12 1.18 -6.05
CA SER A 412 0.93 -0.13 -6.67
C SER A 412 0.37 -1.10 -5.62
N ALA A 413 -0.95 -1.24 -5.56
CA ALA A 413 -1.61 -2.11 -4.61
C ALA A 413 -1.48 -3.57 -5.09
N SER A 414 -1.20 -4.49 -4.17
CA SER A 414 -1.21 -5.92 -4.45
C SER A 414 -2.61 -6.34 -4.92
N PRO A 415 -2.80 -7.41 -5.71
CA PRO A 415 -4.11 -7.77 -6.24
C PRO A 415 -5.20 -7.98 -5.17
N ARG A 416 -4.81 -8.48 -3.99
CA ARG A 416 -5.74 -8.97 -2.96
C ARG A 416 -5.42 -8.44 -1.57
N LEU A 417 -4.16 -8.49 -1.15
CA LEU A 417 -3.75 -8.07 0.19
C LEU A 417 -3.48 -6.57 0.26
N SER A 418 -3.92 -5.95 1.35
CA SER A 418 -3.58 -4.57 1.66
C SER A 418 -2.39 -4.52 2.60
N ILE A 419 -1.64 -3.41 2.56
CA ILE A 419 -0.41 -3.21 3.32
C ILE A 419 -0.50 -1.91 4.08
N ASN A 420 -0.18 -1.93 5.37
CA ASN A 420 0.17 -0.73 6.13
C ASN A 420 1.66 -0.77 6.44
N TYR A 421 2.39 0.27 6.00
CA TYR A 421 3.83 0.41 6.19
C TYR A 421 4.16 1.58 7.11
N SER A 422 4.72 1.31 8.28
CA SER A 422 5.06 2.35 9.29
C SER A 422 6.48 2.91 9.13
N GLY A 423 7.31 2.28 8.28
CA GLY A 423 8.69 2.68 8.07
C GLY A 423 8.88 3.96 7.22
N PRO A 424 10.12 4.41 7.03
CA PRO A 424 10.41 5.60 6.23
C PRO A 424 10.19 5.34 4.73
N LEU A 425 9.35 6.17 4.11
CA LEU A 425 9.05 6.15 2.68
C LEU A 425 8.99 7.58 2.14
N ASP A 426 9.47 7.78 0.92
CA ASP A 426 9.29 9.05 0.21
C ASP A 426 8.01 8.98 -0.61
N ILE A 427 7.08 9.89 -0.35
CA ILE A 427 5.82 10.04 -1.09
C ILE A 427 5.82 11.35 -1.87
N SER A 428 4.94 11.48 -2.87
CA SER A 428 4.75 12.70 -3.63
C SER A 428 4.24 13.86 -2.74
N SER A 429 4.46 15.11 -3.16
CA SER A 429 4.05 16.29 -2.38
C SER A 429 2.53 16.39 -2.15
N ASP A 430 1.73 15.85 -3.07
CA ASP A 430 0.28 15.70 -2.99
C ASP A 430 -0.17 14.40 -2.29
N ARG A 431 0.79 13.58 -1.84
CA ARG A 431 0.58 12.34 -1.06
C ARG A 431 -0.26 11.30 -1.79
N THR A 432 -0.31 11.38 -3.12
CA THR A 432 -1.07 10.43 -3.94
C THR A 432 -0.23 9.24 -4.36
N ASP A 433 1.09 9.37 -4.44
CA ASP A 433 2.00 8.38 -5.02
C ASP A 433 3.29 8.18 -4.20
N ILE A 434 4.00 7.08 -4.45
CA ILE A 434 5.25 6.70 -3.81
C ILE A 434 6.41 7.00 -4.75
N ASN A 435 7.47 7.64 -4.23
CA ASN A 435 8.70 7.81 -5.00
C ASN A 435 9.51 6.51 -5.05
N THR A 436 9.38 5.78 -6.16
CA THR A 436 9.99 4.46 -6.37
C THR A 436 11.50 4.48 -6.65
N LYS A 437 12.11 5.64 -6.92
CA LYS A 437 13.52 5.75 -7.34
C LYS A 437 14.51 5.84 -6.17
N GLY A 438 14.03 6.06 -4.95
CA GLY A 438 14.85 6.36 -3.78
C GLY A 438 15.40 5.16 -3.01
N SER A 439 16.36 5.43 -2.10
CA SER A 439 16.90 4.41 -1.18
C SER A 439 15.89 3.96 -0.14
N ARG A 440 14.98 4.86 0.29
CA ARG A 440 13.88 4.54 1.21
C ARG A 440 12.90 3.54 0.60
N PHE A 441 12.59 3.69 -0.69
CA PHE A 441 11.77 2.70 -1.40
C PHE A 441 12.41 1.30 -1.46
N ARG A 442 13.73 1.23 -1.67
CA ARG A 442 14.45 -0.05 -1.61
C ARG A 442 14.41 -0.67 -0.22
N LYS A 443 14.48 0.14 0.84
CA LYS A 443 14.32 -0.33 2.23
C LYS A 443 12.91 -0.87 2.49
N TYR A 444 11.88 -0.19 2.00
CA TYR A 444 10.51 -0.69 2.03
C TYR A 444 10.39 -2.05 1.35
N ARG A 445 10.92 -2.20 0.13
CA ARG A 445 10.90 -3.49 -0.57
C ARG A 445 11.59 -4.59 0.24
N LYS A 446 12.78 -4.32 0.79
CA LYS A 446 13.45 -5.31 1.64
C LYS A 446 12.60 -5.70 2.86
N ALA A 447 12.00 -4.72 3.54
CA ALA A 447 11.12 -4.98 4.69
C ALA A 447 9.87 -5.77 4.30
N LEU A 448 9.27 -5.49 3.14
CA LEU A 448 8.13 -6.23 2.61
C LEU A 448 8.47 -7.69 2.30
N ALA A 449 9.62 -7.94 1.66
CA ALA A 449 10.09 -9.30 1.37
C ALA A 449 10.36 -10.08 2.65
N GLU A 450 11.02 -9.45 3.62
CA GLU A 450 11.31 -10.03 4.92
C GLU A 450 10.02 -10.38 5.68
N ALA A 451 9.07 -9.44 5.75
CA ALA A 451 7.76 -9.67 6.35
C ALA A 451 7.00 -10.81 5.64
N ALA A 452 6.97 -10.83 4.31
CA ALA A 452 6.32 -11.90 3.56
C ALA A 452 6.96 -13.27 3.82
N ASN A 453 8.31 -13.34 3.89
CA ASN A 453 9.02 -14.57 4.20
C ASN A 453 8.75 -15.05 5.64
N ILE A 454 8.72 -14.15 6.62
CA ILE A 454 8.36 -14.47 8.01
C ILE A 454 6.92 -14.97 8.09
N ALA A 455 5.98 -14.29 7.43
CA ALA A 455 4.58 -14.67 7.40
C ALA A 455 4.38 -16.07 6.81
N LEU A 456 5.04 -16.38 5.70
CA LEU A 456 4.99 -17.70 5.07
C LEU A 456 5.48 -18.82 5.99
N GLY A 457 6.46 -18.53 6.86
CA GLY A 457 7.01 -19.52 7.81
C GLY A 457 6.29 -19.60 9.15
N THR A 458 5.48 -18.60 9.54
CA THR A 458 4.97 -18.50 10.93
C THR A 458 3.46 -18.30 11.05
N GLN A 459 2.78 -17.90 9.98
CA GLN A 459 1.35 -17.54 10.01
C GLN A 459 0.58 -18.23 8.88
N PRO A 460 0.05 -19.45 9.07
CA PRO A 460 -0.54 -20.25 7.99
C PRO A 460 -1.68 -19.56 7.22
N GLU A 461 -2.57 -18.85 7.92
CA GLU A 461 -3.68 -18.12 7.28
C GLU A 461 -3.18 -16.97 6.40
N LEU A 462 -2.20 -16.19 6.87
CA LEU A 462 -1.60 -15.12 6.06
C LEU A 462 -0.75 -15.70 4.92
N ALA A 463 -0.02 -16.78 5.19
CA ALA A 463 0.80 -17.49 4.21
C ALA A 463 -0.03 -17.91 2.98
N LYS A 464 -1.22 -18.48 3.23
CA LYS A 464 -2.18 -18.82 2.17
C LYS A 464 -2.63 -17.59 1.37
N GLU A 465 -2.97 -16.50 2.06
CA GLU A 465 -3.40 -15.26 1.41
C GLU A 465 -2.29 -14.60 0.58
N ILE A 466 -1.04 -14.66 1.05
CA ILE A 466 0.14 -14.23 0.29
C ILE A 466 0.31 -15.08 -0.97
N ALA A 467 0.17 -16.40 -0.88
CA ALA A 467 0.26 -17.29 -2.04
C ALA A 467 -0.85 -17.00 -3.09
N LEU A 468 -2.09 -16.78 -2.64
CA LEU A 468 -3.19 -16.35 -3.51
C LEU A 468 -2.92 -15.00 -4.19
N ASP A 469 -2.36 -14.03 -3.45
CA ASP A 469 -1.98 -12.72 -4.00
C ASP A 469 -0.89 -12.85 -5.09
N ILE A 470 0.08 -13.74 -4.87
CA ILE A 470 1.16 -14.05 -5.84
C ILE A 470 0.60 -14.70 -7.12
N PHE A 471 -0.38 -15.60 -7.03
CA PHE A 471 -1.03 -16.18 -8.21
C PHE A 471 -1.69 -15.10 -9.08
N GLN A 472 -2.41 -14.18 -8.45
CA GLN A 472 -3.13 -13.10 -9.13
C GLN A 472 -2.21 -12.04 -9.73
N ASP A 473 -1.03 -11.80 -9.15
CA ASP A 473 -0.03 -10.87 -9.70
C ASP A 473 0.45 -11.33 -11.09
N SER A 474 0.58 -12.64 -11.29
CA SER A 474 1.06 -13.19 -12.57
C SER A 474 0.11 -12.94 -13.75
N ALA A 475 -1.16 -12.63 -13.48
CA ALA A 475 -2.17 -12.36 -14.52
C ALA A 475 -2.11 -10.92 -15.07
N LYS A 476 -1.44 -9.99 -14.38
CA LYS A 476 -1.31 -8.60 -14.81
C LYS A 476 0.18 -8.24 -14.92
N PRO A 477 0.70 -7.89 -16.12
CA PRO A 477 2.01 -7.29 -16.22
C PRO A 477 1.94 -5.86 -15.65
N ALA A 478 1.96 -5.73 -14.32
CA ALA A 478 2.21 -4.44 -13.69
C ALA A 478 3.58 -3.95 -14.18
N LEU A 479 3.63 -2.74 -14.75
CA LEU A 479 4.87 -2.13 -15.24
C LEU A 479 5.89 -1.90 -14.12
N ASP A 480 5.43 -1.88 -12.86
CA ASP A 480 6.21 -1.48 -11.70
C ASP A 480 6.34 -2.69 -10.76
N GLY A 481 7.56 -3.22 -10.59
CA GLY A 481 7.86 -4.48 -9.88
C GLY A 481 7.68 -4.45 -8.35
N ASN A 482 6.54 -3.96 -7.87
CA ASN A 482 6.31 -3.52 -6.49
C ASN A 482 5.36 -4.43 -5.69
N THR A 483 4.85 -5.51 -6.28
CA THR A 483 3.98 -6.47 -5.59
C THR A 483 4.75 -7.31 -4.56
N ILE A 484 4.00 -7.97 -3.66
CA ILE A 484 4.55 -8.83 -2.61
C ILE A 484 5.49 -9.87 -3.20
N GLY A 485 5.03 -10.66 -4.17
CA GLY A 485 5.86 -11.72 -4.72
C GLY A 485 7.10 -11.19 -5.47
N ARG A 486 7.03 -10.01 -6.12
CA ARG A 486 8.14 -9.53 -6.99
C ARG A 486 9.27 -9.04 -6.13
N THR A 487 8.90 -8.51 -4.99
CA THR A 487 9.79 -8.15 -3.92
C THR A 487 10.34 -9.39 -3.22
N LEU A 488 9.53 -10.41 -2.98
CA LEU A 488 9.95 -11.68 -2.38
C LEU A 488 10.93 -12.48 -3.26
N SER A 489 10.62 -12.68 -4.54
CA SER A 489 11.43 -13.45 -5.51
C SER A 489 12.89 -12.97 -5.57
N ALA A 490 13.09 -11.66 -5.56
CA ALA A 490 14.42 -11.06 -5.56
C ALA A 490 15.24 -11.36 -4.28
N CYS A 491 14.59 -11.63 -3.15
CA CYS A 491 15.27 -11.90 -1.88
C CYS A 491 15.56 -13.39 -1.65
N LEU A 492 14.73 -14.28 -2.21
CA LEU A 492 14.82 -15.74 -2.00
C LEU A 492 16.15 -16.36 -2.47
N GLN A 493 16.85 -15.74 -3.41
CA GLN A 493 18.15 -16.23 -3.90
C GLN A 493 19.25 -16.23 -2.82
N SER A 494 19.04 -15.53 -1.70
CA SER A 494 20.06 -15.29 -0.68
C SER A 494 19.64 -15.62 0.75
N SER A 495 18.40 -16.08 0.96
CA SER A 495 17.82 -16.29 2.29
C SER A 495 17.56 -17.77 2.59
N VAL A 496 17.73 -18.15 3.86
CA VAL A 496 17.25 -19.45 4.36
C VAL A 496 15.74 -19.38 4.52
N CYS A 497 15.02 -20.31 3.89
CA CYS A 497 13.56 -20.39 3.90
C CYS A 497 13.11 -21.73 4.46
N ASP A 498 11.94 -21.74 5.11
CA ASP A 498 11.25 -22.98 5.46
C ASP A 498 10.51 -23.52 4.22
N SER A 499 11.16 -24.44 3.51
CA SER A 499 10.60 -25.02 2.28
C SER A 499 9.28 -25.74 2.50
N ALA A 500 9.04 -26.33 3.68
CA ALA A 500 7.81 -27.03 4.00
C ALA A 500 6.65 -26.03 4.17
N ALA A 501 6.88 -24.95 4.90
CA ALA A 501 5.87 -23.91 5.12
C ALA A 501 5.44 -23.23 3.80
N TYR A 502 6.39 -22.95 2.90
CA TYR A 502 6.06 -22.46 1.56
C TYR A 502 5.23 -23.48 0.77
N ARG A 503 5.59 -24.76 0.82
CA ARG A 503 4.85 -25.80 0.12
C ARG A 503 3.41 -25.90 0.61
N GLU A 504 3.21 -25.90 1.92
CA GLU A 504 1.88 -25.94 2.54
C GLU A 504 1.03 -24.72 2.19
N ALA A 505 1.60 -23.52 2.23
CA ALA A 505 0.92 -22.28 1.87
C ALA A 505 0.40 -22.29 0.43
N PHE A 506 1.23 -22.73 -0.52
CA PHE A 506 0.85 -22.79 -1.93
C PHE A 506 -0.15 -23.92 -2.21
N ILE A 507 -0.03 -25.08 -1.55
CA ILE A 507 -1.03 -26.16 -1.65
C ILE A 507 -2.39 -25.68 -1.14
N ALA A 508 -2.44 -25.01 0.02
CA ALA A 508 -3.67 -24.45 0.55
C ALA A 508 -4.30 -23.42 -0.40
N ALA A 509 -3.48 -22.55 -0.99
CA ALA A 509 -3.93 -21.58 -1.98
C ALA A 509 -4.44 -22.23 -3.27
N TRP A 510 -3.81 -23.30 -3.76
CA TRP A 510 -4.29 -24.02 -4.94
C TRP A 510 -5.61 -24.74 -4.70
N HIS A 511 -5.85 -25.31 -3.52
CA HIS A 511 -7.16 -25.89 -3.20
C HIS A 511 -8.27 -24.84 -3.14
N ASP A 512 -7.96 -23.60 -2.73
CA ASP A 512 -8.91 -22.48 -2.79
C ASP A 512 -9.19 -22.02 -4.24
N GLU A 513 -8.18 -21.99 -5.13
CA GLU A 513 -8.37 -21.62 -6.54
C GLU A 513 -8.96 -22.74 -7.42
N HIS A 514 -8.69 -24.00 -7.07
CA HIS A 514 -9.12 -25.19 -7.80
C HIS A 514 -9.83 -26.18 -6.85
N PRO A 515 -11.11 -25.90 -6.48
CA PRO A 515 -11.87 -26.77 -5.59
C PRO A 515 -12.12 -28.18 -6.12
N ASP A 516 -11.86 -28.42 -7.41
CA ASP A 516 -11.94 -29.71 -8.09
C ASP A 516 -10.69 -30.59 -7.88
N LEU A 517 -9.61 -30.06 -7.30
CA LEU A 517 -8.44 -30.84 -6.93
C LEU A 517 -8.80 -31.87 -5.85
N PRO A 518 -8.61 -33.18 -6.08
CA PRO A 518 -8.95 -34.20 -5.10
C PRO A 518 -8.12 -34.08 -3.82
N GLU A 519 -8.76 -34.24 -2.67
CA GLU A 519 -8.09 -34.27 -1.38
C GLU A 519 -7.08 -35.43 -1.31
N GLY A 520 -5.89 -35.14 -0.78
CA GLY A 520 -4.84 -36.14 -0.56
C GLY A 520 -3.97 -36.48 -1.78
N ILE A 521 -4.21 -35.87 -2.95
CA ILE A 521 -3.30 -36.01 -4.09
C ILE A 521 -2.15 -35.00 -3.97
N GLU A 522 -0.92 -35.47 -4.18
CA GLU A 522 0.27 -34.62 -4.17
C GLU A 522 0.30 -33.73 -5.43
N VAL A 523 0.23 -32.41 -5.24
CA VAL A 523 0.28 -31.42 -6.31
C VAL A 523 1.73 -31.00 -6.59
N TYR A 524 2.09 -30.91 -7.87
CA TYR A 524 3.42 -30.50 -8.33
C TYR A 524 3.35 -29.41 -9.41
N PRO A 525 4.02 -28.25 -9.22
CA PRO A 525 3.99 -27.15 -10.17
C PRO A 525 4.87 -27.42 -11.40
N HIS A 526 4.42 -26.97 -12.57
CA HIS A 526 5.21 -26.96 -13.80
C HIS A 526 4.89 -25.75 -14.69
N LEU A 527 5.79 -25.41 -15.60
CA LEU A 527 5.56 -24.37 -16.60
C LEU A 527 4.69 -24.88 -17.74
N LYS A 528 3.84 -24.02 -18.30
CA LYS A 528 2.84 -24.37 -19.33
C LYS A 528 3.44 -25.11 -20.53
N ASP A 529 4.64 -24.73 -20.96
CA ASP A 529 5.29 -25.27 -22.15
C ASP A 529 6.19 -26.49 -21.86
N SER A 530 6.36 -26.88 -20.60
CA SER A 530 7.15 -28.04 -20.18
C SER A 530 6.36 -29.36 -20.27
N VAL A 531 6.11 -29.84 -21.49
CA VAL A 531 5.38 -31.11 -21.72
C VAL A 531 6.08 -32.30 -21.07
N ASP A 532 7.42 -32.34 -21.12
CA ASP A 532 8.21 -33.42 -20.52
C ASP A 532 8.09 -33.44 -19.00
N GLU A 533 8.11 -32.29 -18.34
CA GLU A 533 7.90 -32.19 -16.89
C GLU A 533 6.49 -32.65 -16.51
N ARG A 534 5.46 -32.21 -17.26
CA ARG A 534 4.08 -32.64 -17.03
C ARG A 534 3.93 -34.16 -17.12
N ASN A 535 4.52 -34.77 -18.13
CA ASN A 535 4.48 -36.23 -18.31
C ASN A 535 5.20 -36.95 -17.16
N LEU A 536 6.34 -36.42 -16.70
CA LEU A 536 7.06 -36.97 -15.56
C LEU A 536 6.28 -36.85 -14.24
N ILE A 537 5.58 -35.73 -14.01
CA ILE A 537 4.73 -35.53 -12.83
C ILE A 537 3.62 -36.60 -12.80
N HIS A 538 2.95 -36.83 -13.94
CA HIS A 538 1.96 -37.91 -14.05
C HIS A 538 2.56 -39.29 -13.80
N ASP A 539 3.74 -39.57 -14.37
CA ASP A 539 4.44 -40.84 -14.18
C ASP A 539 4.82 -41.07 -12.70
N LEU A 540 4.94 -40.01 -11.89
CA LEU A 540 5.24 -40.05 -10.45
C LEU A 540 4.00 -40.13 -9.54
N ASP A 541 2.81 -40.36 -10.12
CA ASP A 541 1.52 -40.40 -9.43
C ASP A 541 1.13 -39.08 -8.72
N MET A 542 1.57 -37.94 -9.27
CA MET A 542 1.27 -36.59 -8.77
C MET A 542 0.33 -35.83 -9.74
N HIS A 543 -0.34 -34.80 -9.24
CA HIS A 543 -1.17 -33.92 -10.05
C HIS A 543 -0.37 -32.71 -10.56
N PRO A 544 -0.20 -32.53 -11.88
CA PRO A 544 0.50 -31.38 -12.42
C PRO A 544 -0.38 -30.12 -12.33
N ILE A 545 0.17 -29.04 -11.79
CA ILE A 545 -0.47 -27.72 -11.80
C ILE A 545 0.36 -26.74 -12.63
N ILE A 546 -0.30 -26.03 -13.54
CA ILE A 546 0.36 -25.05 -14.40
C ILE A 546 0.58 -23.77 -13.59
N VAL A 547 1.82 -23.31 -13.51
CA VAL A 547 2.18 -22.05 -12.86
C VAL A 547 2.88 -21.10 -13.82
N SER A 548 2.86 -19.81 -13.49
CA SER A 548 3.65 -18.81 -14.22
C SER A 548 5.15 -19.00 -13.93
N THR A 549 6.01 -18.52 -14.84
CA THR A 549 7.48 -18.52 -14.67
C THR A 549 7.89 -17.93 -13.32
N TYR A 550 7.21 -16.87 -12.95
CA TYR A 550 7.46 -16.12 -11.75
C TYR A 550 7.08 -16.87 -10.45
N VAL A 551 5.92 -17.53 -10.42
CA VAL A 551 5.54 -18.42 -9.30
C VAL A 551 6.54 -19.57 -9.19
N HIS A 552 6.94 -20.15 -10.33
CA HIS A 552 7.91 -21.22 -10.38
C HIS A 552 9.29 -20.81 -9.81
N GLU A 553 9.74 -19.59 -10.09
CA GLU A 553 10.98 -19.03 -9.50
C GLU A 553 10.90 -18.88 -7.98
N ILE A 554 9.77 -18.42 -7.45
CA ILE A 554 9.55 -18.32 -5.99
C ILE A 554 9.61 -19.70 -5.34
N LEU A 555 8.88 -20.67 -5.87
CA LEU A 555 8.80 -22.04 -5.33
C LEU A 555 10.14 -22.78 -5.40
N ARG A 556 10.92 -22.54 -6.45
CA ARG A 556 12.28 -23.07 -6.58
C ARG A 556 13.25 -22.34 -5.66
N GLY A 557 13.17 -21.02 -5.59
CA GLY A 557 14.04 -20.18 -4.76
C GLY A 557 13.87 -20.43 -3.26
N SER A 558 12.65 -20.72 -2.82
CA SER A 558 12.36 -21.11 -1.43
C SER A 558 12.72 -22.57 -1.10
N GLY A 559 13.02 -23.38 -2.12
CA GLY A 559 13.26 -24.81 -1.96
C GLY A 559 12.00 -25.65 -1.71
N ALA A 560 10.81 -25.05 -1.76
CA ALA A 560 9.52 -25.75 -1.60
C ALA A 560 9.32 -26.84 -2.66
N TYR A 561 9.74 -26.55 -3.88
CA TYR A 561 9.79 -27.50 -4.98
C TYR A 561 11.18 -27.49 -5.61
N THR A 562 11.70 -28.69 -5.85
CA THR A 562 12.93 -28.85 -6.63
C THR A 562 12.58 -29.05 -8.10
N ASN A 563 13.57 -29.16 -8.98
CA ASN A 563 13.27 -29.64 -10.33
C ASN A 563 12.69 -31.06 -10.26
N VAL A 564 11.65 -31.35 -11.04
CA VAL A 564 10.96 -32.65 -11.02
C VAL A 564 11.90 -33.84 -11.31
N HIS A 565 12.90 -33.68 -12.18
CA HIS A 565 13.90 -34.72 -12.45
C HIS A 565 14.79 -34.96 -11.23
N THR A 566 15.16 -33.90 -10.50
CA THR A 566 15.90 -34.03 -9.24
C THR A 566 15.06 -34.73 -8.17
N TYR A 567 13.77 -34.39 -8.06
CA TYR A 567 12.83 -35.06 -7.16
C TYR A 567 12.70 -36.56 -7.49
N ALA A 568 12.50 -36.91 -8.77
CA ALA A 568 12.43 -38.29 -9.23
C ALA A 568 13.71 -39.08 -8.89
N THR A 569 14.87 -38.46 -9.09
CA THR A 569 16.18 -39.00 -8.73
C THR A 569 16.30 -39.28 -7.24
N ARG A 570 15.89 -38.32 -6.39
CA ARG A 570 15.87 -38.50 -4.93
C ARG A 570 14.93 -39.62 -4.50
N ARG A 571 13.76 -39.76 -5.13
CA ARG A 571 12.84 -40.88 -4.86
C ARG A 571 13.45 -42.23 -5.24
N LEU A 572 14.17 -42.33 -6.36
CA LEU A 572 14.88 -43.56 -6.73
C LEU A 572 15.95 -43.91 -5.68
N LEU A 573 16.73 -42.92 -5.24
CA LEU A 573 17.76 -43.11 -4.20
C LEU A 573 17.15 -43.58 -2.86
N ALA A 574 16.00 -43.02 -2.49
CA ALA A 574 15.32 -43.34 -1.23
C ALA A 574 14.51 -44.65 -1.27
N ALA A 575 14.24 -45.20 -2.47
CA ALA A 575 13.45 -46.42 -2.61
C ALA A 575 14.13 -47.62 -1.92
N PRO A 576 13.36 -48.57 -1.36
CA PRO A 576 13.93 -49.74 -0.71
C PRO A 576 14.62 -50.65 -1.74
N LEU A 577 15.62 -51.41 -1.29
CA LEU A 577 16.26 -52.42 -2.13
C LEU A 577 15.28 -53.55 -2.44
N VAL A 578 15.29 -54.01 -3.69
CA VAL A 578 14.49 -55.18 -4.08
C VAL A 578 15.05 -56.42 -3.39
N GLN A 579 14.24 -57.08 -2.56
CA GLN A 579 14.64 -58.32 -1.88
C GLN A 579 14.30 -59.58 -2.67
N ARG A 580 13.34 -59.49 -3.60
CA ARG A 580 12.92 -60.61 -4.45
C ARG A 580 13.87 -60.80 -5.64
N HIS A 581 13.90 -62.02 -6.17
CA HIS A 581 14.61 -62.30 -7.41
C HIS A 581 13.96 -61.56 -8.60
N VAL A 582 14.78 -60.91 -9.41
CA VAL A 582 14.37 -60.27 -10.67
C VAL A 582 15.17 -60.92 -11.80
N ALA A 583 14.48 -61.63 -12.68
CA ALA A 583 15.09 -62.27 -13.85
C ALA A 583 15.87 -61.24 -14.68
N GLY A 584 17.08 -61.57 -15.14
CA GLY A 584 17.92 -60.62 -15.90
C GLY A 584 18.82 -59.72 -15.05
N PHE A 585 18.63 -59.62 -13.73
CA PHE A 585 19.44 -58.72 -12.91
C PHE A 585 20.89 -59.20 -12.73
N ILE A 586 21.11 -60.52 -12.71
CA ILE A 586 22.46 -61.13 -12.67
C ILE A 586 23.20 -60.81 -13.98
N GLU A 587 22.52 -60.95 -15.10
CA GLU A 587 23.00 -60.64 -16.44
C GLU A 587 23.32 -59.15 -16.55
N LEU A 588 22.44 -58.27 -16.05
CA LEU A 588 22.70 -56.83 -15.97
C LEU A 588 23.95 -56.52 -15.15
N ARG A 589 24.11 -57.11 -13.95
CA ARG A 589 25.32 -56.95 -13.11
C ARG A 589 26.59 -57.34 -13.87
N ARG A 590 26.55 -58.49 -14.55
CA ARG A 590 27.67 -58.97 -15.37
C ARG A 590 27.99 -58.03 -16.53
N GLY A 591 26.97 -57.50 -17.20
CA GLY A 591 27.14 -56.52 -18.27
C GLY A 591 27.74 -55.21 -17.76
N ILE A 592 27.26 -54.68 -16.63
CA ILE A 592 27.80 -53.46 -16.03
C ILE A 592 29.26 -53.64 -15.63
N ARG A 593 29.63 -54.76 -15.01
CA ARG A 593 31.03 -55.07 -14.67
C ARG A 593 31.94 -55.26 -15.89
N HIS A 594 31.37 -55.60 -17.04
CA HIS A 594 32.13 -55.64 -18.28
C HIS A 594 32.42 -54.22 -18.81
N VAL A 595 31.41 -53.33 -18.78
CA VAL A 595 31.60 -51.92 -19.17
C VAL A 595 32.48 -51.17 -18.17
N PHE A 596 32.35 -51.50 -16.89
CA PHE A 596 32.96 -50.82 -15.75
C PHE A 596 33.63 -51.85 -14.83
N PRO A 597 34.86 -52.30 -15.16
CA PRO A 597 35.55 -53.39 -14.45
C PRO A 597 35.95 -53.05 -13.01
N ASP A 598 35.96 -51.76 -12.69
CA ASP A 598 36.26 -51.20 -11.38
C ASP A 598 35.14 -51.39 -10.35
N LEU A 599 33.94 -51.78 -10.79
CA LEU A 599 32.78 -51.93 -9.90
C LEU A 599 32.62 -53.35 -9.33
N GLU A 600 32.30 -53.41 -8.04
CA GLU A 600 31.89 -54.61 -7.33
C GLU A 600 30.38 -54.86 -7.43
N ASP A 601 29.96 -56.11 -7.22
CA ASP A 601 28.54 -56.47 -7.22
C ASP A 601 27.73 -55.66 -6.18
N ALA A 602 28.32 -55.35 -5.03
CA ALA A 602 27.69 -54.55 -3.97
C ALA A 602 27.36 -53.12 -4.42
N GLN A 603 28.10 -52.58 -5.40
CA GLN A 603 27.92 -51.26 -5.99
C GLN A 603 26.86 -51.25 -7.10
N ILE A 604 26.23 -52.38 -7.41
CA ILE A 604 25.18 -52.48 -8.43
C ILE A 604 23.89 -52.92 -7.74
N THR A 605 22.97 -51.97 -7.54
CA THR A 605 21.76 -52.17 -6.75
C THR A 605 20.49 -51.97 -7.58
N LEU A 606 19.44 -52.70 -7.21
CA LEU A 606 18.10 -52.57 -7.79
C LEU A 606 17.13 -52.12 -6.69
N ARG A 607 16.31 -51.12 -7.00
CA ARG A 607 15.40 -50.47 -6.05
C ARG A 607 13.94 -50.69 -6.45
N GLU A 608 13.04 -50.72 -5.47
CA GLU A 608 11.58 -50.82 -5.66
C GLU A 608 10.99 -49.48 -6.14
N TYR A 609 11.51 -48.98 -7.25
CA TYR A 609 11.06 -47.76 -7.91
C TYR A 609 10.32 -48.13 -9.18
N GLN A 610 9.02 -47.84 -9.24
CA GLN A 610 8.13 -48.32 -10.32
C GLN A 610 7.92 -47.31 -11.45
N HIS A 611 8.43 -46.08 -11.27
CA HIS A 611 8.24 -45.00 -12.24
C HIS A 611 9.25 -45.10 -13.39
N ARG A 612 8.90 -44.52 -14.55
CA ARG A 612 9.66 -44.69 -15.80
C ARG A 612 10.99 -43.96 -15.84
N TYR A 613 11.15 -42.89 -15.06
CA TYR A 613 12.35 -42.06 -14.99
C TYR A 613 12.66 -41.69 -13.54
N PRO A 614 13.94 -41.71 -13.12
CA PRO A 614 15.08 -42.25 -13.85
C PRO A 614 15.11 -43.79 -13.82
N ARG A 615 15.57 -44.42 -14.89
CA ARG A 615 15.72 -45.90 -14.95
C ARG A 615 17.00 -46.39 -14.31
N VAL A 616 18.03 -45.57 -14.39
CA VAL A 616 19.37 -45.82 -13.86
C VAL A 616 19.98 -44.51 -13.43
N LEU A 617 20.73 -44.58 -12.34
CA LEU A 617 21.45 -43.46 -11.77
C LEU A 617 22.83 -43.93 -11.31
N TRP A 618 23.86 -43.19 -11.71
CA TRP A 618 25.19 -43.26 -11.15
C TRP A 618 25.28 -42.32 -9.94
N HIS A 619 25.49 -42.89 -8.76
CA HIS A 619 25.60 -42.14 -7.51
C HIS A 619 27.06 -42.01 -7.10
N ALA A 620 27.68 -40.91 -7.54
CA ALA A 620 29.11 -40.65 -7.40
C ALA A 620 29.63 -40.77 -5.95
N ASP A 621 28.88 -40.27 -4.96
CA ASP A 621 29.31 -40.29 -3.55
C ASP A 621 29.45 -41.70 -2.99
N SER A 622 28.69 -42.65 -3.52
CA SER A 622 28.75 -44.07 -3.13
C SER A 622 29.46 -44.95 -4.15
N ASP A 623 29.94 -44.36 -5.24
CA ASP A 623 30.52 -45.07 -6.39
C ASP A 623 29.64 -46.25 -6.84
N SER A 624 28.32 -46.02 -7.00
CA SER A 624 27.36 -47.11 -7.24
C SER A 624 26.33 -46.82 -8.32
N PHE A 625 25.93 -47.87 -9.04
CA PHE A 625 24.78 -47.85 -9.93
C PHE A 625 23.51 -48.27 -9.19
N ILE A 626 22.48 -47.46 -9.38
CA ILE A 626 21.16 -47.63 -8.78
C ILE A 626 20.15 -47.75 -9.91
N PHE A 627 19.54 -48.92 -10.03
CA PHE A 627 18.58 -49.26 -11.07
C PHE A 627 17.15 -49.25 -10.53
N ALA A 628 16.22 -48.72 -11.32
CA ALA A 628 14.79 -48.82 -11.08
C ALA A 628 14.26 -50.22 -11.42
N LEU A 629 13.15 -50.63 -10.82
CA LEU A 629 12.52 -51.90 -11.16
C LEU A 629 12.08 -51.89 -12.64
N PRO A 630 12.42 -52.90 -13.45
CA PRO A 630 12.07 -52.91 -14.86
C PRO A 630 10.54 -52.99 -15.05
N PRO A 631 9.98 -52.25 -16.04
CA PRO A 631 8.58 -52.33 -16.36
C PRO A 631 8.24 -53.72 -16.91
N LYS A 632 6.96 -54.12 -16.78
CA LYS A 632 6.48 -55.37 -17.38
C LYS A 632 6.68 -55.33 -18.90
N CYS A 633 7.29 -56.39 -19.44
CA CYS A 633 7.50 -56.49 -20.88
C CYS A 633 6.19 -56.84 -21.58
N SER A 634 5.82 -56.04 -22.57
CA SER A 634 4.62 -56.27 -23.40
C SER A 634 4.71 -57.56 -24.21
N SER A 635 5.91 -57.94 -24.65
CA SER A 635 6.17 -59.20 -25.37
C SER A 635 6.17 -60.42 -24.45
N HIS A 636 6.43 -60.24 -23.16
CA HIS A 636 6.58 -61.32 -22.19
C HIS A 636 5.80 -61.00 -20.89
N PRO A 637 4.46 -61.07 -20.93
CA PRO A 637 3.60 -60.63 -19.82
C PRO A 637 3.75 -61.46 -18.53
N GLN A 638 4.38 -62.63 -18.62
CA GLN A 638 4.68 -63.50 -17.47
C GLN A 638 5.76 -62.94 -16.54
N GLY A 639 6.46 -61.86 -16.92
CA GLY A 639 7.37 -61.11 -16.04
C GLY A 639 8.78 -61.68 -15.86
N ASN A 640 9.07 -62.86 -16.40
CA ASN A 640 10.38 -63.53 -16.32
C ASN A 640 11.24 -63.30 -17.58
N CYS A 641 11.30 -62.07 -18.09
CA CYS A 641 12.09 -61.77 -19.29
C CYS A 641 13.29 -60.87 -18.99
N VAL A 642 14.31 -60.98 -19.82
CA VAL A 642 15.58 -60.24 -19.71
C VAL A 642 15.68 -59.05 -20.69
N CYS A 643 14.59 -58.73 -21.41
CA CYS A 643 14.59 -57.72 -22.48
C CYS A 643 14.97 -56.31 -22.01
N PHE A 644 14.90 -56.03 -20.70
CA PHE A 644 15.29 -54.72 -20.15
C PHE A 644 16.80 -54.56 -20.00
N VAL A 645 17.59 -55.66 -20.01
CA VAL A 645 19.04 -55.63 -19.72
C VAL A 645 19.78 -54.72 -20.70
N GLY A 646 19.56 -54.86 -22.00
CA GLY A 646 20.20 -54.02 -23.02
C GLY A 646 19.90 -52.53 -22.86
N PRO A 647 18.61 -52.11 -22.81
CA PRO A 647 18.24 -50.72 -22.54
C PRO A 647 18.83 -50.16 -21.24
N TYR A 648 18.91 -50.97 -20.17
CA TYR A 648 19.48 -50.54 -18.90
C TYR A 648 21.00 -50.38 -18.96
N LEU A 649 21.72 -51.27 -19.65
CA LEU A 649 23.16 -51.15 -19.89
C LEU A 649 23.50 -49.88 -20.69
N SER A 650 22.74 -49.62 -21.75
CA SER A 650 22.90 -48.39 -22.55
C SER A 650 22.70 -47.15 -21.69
N ALA A 651 21.62 -47.11 -20.90
CA ALA A 651 21.33 -45.97 -20.04
C ALA A 651 22.40 -45.78 -18.95
N ALA A 652 22.94 -46.88 -18.39
CA ALA A 652 23.99 -46.82 -17.37
C ALA A 652 25.29 -46.22 -17.92
N SER A 653 25.66 -46.63 -19.14
CA SER A 653 26.84 -46.11 -19.84
C SER A 653 26.74 -44.60 -20.07
N ILE A 654 25.59 -44.14 -20.60
CA ILE A 654 25.32 -42.72 -20.82
C ILE A 654 25.35 -41.96 -19.49
N ASN A 655 24.70 -42.48 -18.44
CA ASN A 655 24.56 -41.79 -17.17
C ASN A 655 25.91 -41.57 -16.46
N ARG A 656 26.74 -42.60 -16.34
CA ARG A 656 28.07 -42.48 -15.70
C ARG A 656 29.00 -41.55 -16.48
N ARG A 657 29.05 -41.66 -17.81
CA ARG A 657 29.89 -40.79 -18.64
C ARG A 657 29.46 -39.32 -18.61
N THR A 658 28.15 -39.07 -18.63
CA THR A 658 27.61 -37.71 -18.47
C THR A 658 28.05 -37.14 -17.13
N LYS A 659 27.96 -37.93 -16.05
CA LYS A 659 28.39 -37.51 -14.71
C LYS A 659 29.90 -37.28 -14.61
N GLU A 660 30.71 -38.15 -15.20
CA GLU A 660 32.17 -37.98 -15.25
C GLU A 660 32.56 -36.74 -16.05
N LYS A 661 31.86 -36.42 -17.16
CA LYS A 661 32.05 -35.18 -17.93
C LYS A 661 31.67 -33.95 -17.10
N GLU A 662 30.57 -33.99 -16.35
CA GLU A 662 30.18 -32.94 -15.42
C GLU A 662 31.25 -32.73 -14.32
N ILE A 663 31.77 -33.80 -13.73
CA ILE A 663 32.81 -33.73 -12.69
C ILE A 663 34.12 -33.16 -13.26
N ARG A 664 34.53 -33.56 -14.46
CA ARG A 664 35.72 -33.00 -15.13
C ARG A 664 35.55 -31.50 -15.38
N ARG A 665 34.43 -31.08 -15.98
CA ARG A 665 34.11 -29.66 -16.21
C ARG A 665 34.09 -28.84 -14.91
N ALA A 666 33.59 -29.40 -13.81
CA ALA A 666 33.59 -28.72 -12.52
C ALA A 666 35.01 -28.53 -11.95
N ASN A 667 35.92 -29.47 -12.23
CA ASN A 667 37.32 -29.39 -11.81
C ASN A 667 38.17 -28.50 -12.75
N ASP A 668 37.78 -28.37 -14.02
CA ASP A 668 38.51 -27.63 -15.07
C ASP A 668 38.07 -26.16 -15.21
N ALA A 669 37.25 -25.63 -14.29
CA ALA A 669 36.68 -24.27 -14.35
C ALA A 669 37.71 -23.11 -14.35
N ASP A 670 39.01 -23.40 -14.32
CA ASP A 670 40.11 -22.44 -14.45
C ASP A 670 40.91 -22.56 -15.77
N GLY A 671 40.51 -23.39 -16.75
CA GLY A 671 41.32 -23.61 -17.97
C GLY A 671 40.57 -24.02 -19.24
N ASP A 672 40.63 -23.11 -20.23
CA ASP A 672 40.52 -23.23 -21.69
C ASP A 672 39.52 -24.25 -22.30
N GLU A 673 38.54 -23.73 -23.05
CA GLU A 673 37.51 -24.48 -23.78
C GLU A 673 38.13 -25.32 -24.92
N GLY A 674 38.57 -26.54 -24.61
CA GLY A 674 39.02 -27.52 -25.60
C GLY A 674 37.87 -28.26 -26.30
N ASP A 675 37.97 -28.39 -27.63
CA ASP A 675 37.01 -29.01 -28.55
C ASP A 675 36.41 -30.35 -28.07
N GLU A 676 35.07 -30.44 -28.12
CA GLU A 676 34.32 -31.66 -27.80
C GLU A 676 34.49 -32.71 -28.91
N VAL A 677 35.28 -33.75 -28.64
CA VAL A 677 35.30 -34.95 -29.49
C VAL A 677 34.03 -35.76 -29.23
N GLU A 678 33.13 -35.82 -30.22
CA GLU A 678 32.06 -36.82 -30.27
C GLU A 678 32.68 -38.22 -30.38
N ILE A 679 32.63 -39.00 -29.30
CA ILE A 679 33.06 -40.39 -29.29
C ILE A 679 31.86 -41.25 -29.69
N ASP A 680 32.02 -42.02 -30.77
CA ASP A 680 30.97 -42.88 -31.33
C ASP A 680 30.80 -44.16 -30.46
N ASP A 681 29.69 -44.22 -29.71
CA ASP A 681 29.57 -44.95 -28.43
C ASP A 681 28.82 -46.30 -28.48
N VAL A 682 28.43 -46.75 -29.67
CA VAL A 682 27.64 -47.99 -29.87
C VAL A 682 28.42 -49.30 -29.61
N PRO A 683 29.73 -49.44 -29.89
CA PRO A 683 30.41 -50.75 -29.81
C PRO A 683 30.51 -51.35 -28.40
N GLY A 684 30.73 -50.53 -27.36
CA GLY A 684 30.99 -51.02 -26.00
C GLY A 684 29.75 -51.59 -25.30
N VAL A 685 28.57 -51.00 -25.53
CA VAL A 685 27.31 -51.47 -24.95
C VAL A 685 26.87 -52.80 -25.55
N PHE A 686 27.08 -52.99 -26.86
CA PHE A 686 26.75 -54.25 -27.54
C PHE A 686 27.64 -55.41 -27.06
N GLN A 687 28.96 -55.18 -26.93
CA GLN A 687 29.87 -56.18 -26.38
C GLN A 687 29.52 -56.55 -24.92
N ALA A 688 29.16 -55.56 -24.10
CA ALA A 688 28.70 -55.80 -22.74
C ALA A 688 27.39 -56.59 -22.67
N PHE A 689 26.46 -56.35 -23.59
CA PHE A 689 25.23 -57.14 -23.70
C PHE A 689 25.56 -58.60 -24.07
N MET A 690 26.39 -58.84 -25.09
CA MET A 690 26.82 -60.19 -25.47
C MET A 690 27.50 -60.92 -24.31
N HIS A 691 28.36 -60.20 -23.57
CA HIS A 691 29.03 -60.72 -22.38
C HIS A 691 28.05 -61.05 -21.25
N ALA A 692 27.02 -60.21 -21.02
CA ALA A 692 25.99 -60.45 -20.00
C ALA A 692 25.31 -61.82 -20.16
N PHE A 693 25.11 -62.27 -21.40
CA PHE A 693 24.46 -63.54 -21.74
C PHE A 693 25.43 -64.69 -22.07
N ASN A 694 26.74 -64.52 -21.85
CA ASN A 694 27.77 -65.50 -22.24
C ASN A 694 27.74 -65.87 -23.74
N MET A 695 27.28 -64.97 -24.61
CA MET A 695 27.25 -65.22 -26.05
C MET A 695 28.60 -64.84 -26.67
N GLN A 696 29.21 -65.73 -27.46
CA GLN A 696 30.40 -65.39 -28.24
C GLN A 696 29.98 -64.55 -29.45
N SER A 697 30.75 -63.51 -29.80
CA SER A 697 30.43 -62.65 -30.96
C SER A 697 30.20 -63.44 -32.25
N ALA A 698 30.86 -64.59 -32.40
CA ALA A 698 30.75 -65.47 -33.56
C ALA A 698 29.38 -66.17 -33.70
N ASP A 699 28.62 -66.31 -32.60
CA ASP A 699 27.30 -66.96 -32.62
C ASP A 699 26.20 -66.03 -33.14
N PHE A 700 26.38 -64.71 -32.98
CA PHE A 700 25.42 -63.69 -33.47
C PHE A 700 25.49 -63.50 -34.98
N ASP A 701 26.69 -63.51 -35.55
CA ASP A 701 26.91 -63.42 -37.01
C ASP A 701 26.33 -64.63 -37.76
N ARG A 702 26.25 -65.79 -37.11
CA ARG A 702 25.56 -66.98 -37.66
C ARG A 702 24.05 -66.87 -37.67
N ALA A 703 23.45 -66.17 -36.70
CA ALA A 703 21.99 -65.95 -36.63
C ALA A 703 21.50 -64.90 -37.64
N ASN A 704 22.33 -63.93 -38.01
CA ASN A 704 22.01 -62.84 -38.94
C ASN A 704 22.15 -63.18 -40.44
N CYS A 705 22.62 -64.38 -40.80
CA CYS A 705 22.78 -64.79 -42.20
C CYS A 705 21.47 -65.31 -42.86
N GLY A 706 20.30 -64.91 -42.37
CA GLY A 706 18.99 -65.28 -42.90
C GLY A 706 18.16 -64.07 -43.39
N LYS A 707 18.47 -63.61 -44.61
CA LYS A 707 17.69 -62.79 -45.57
C LYS A 707 16.78 -61.62 -45.09
N ASP A 708 17.08 -60.46 -45.68
CA ASP A 708 16.21 -59.32 -46.00
C ASP A 708 15.55 -58.54 -44.83
N ALA A 709 16.32 -57.63 -44.23
CA ALA A 709 15.80 -56.41 -43.62
C ALA A 709 16.82 -55.27 -43.76
N GLY A 710 16.37 -54.09 -44.21
CA GLY A 710 17.20 -52.90 -44.42
C GLY A 710 17.80 -52.32 -43.12
N PRO A 711 18.55 -51.20 -43.19
CA PRO A 711 19.31 -50.69 -42.06
C PRO A 711 18.37 -50.20 -40.96
N GLN A 712 18.18 -51.01 -39.93
CA GLN A 712 17.50 -50.65 -38.70
C GLN A 712 18.38 -51.00 -37.49
N ASN A 713 18.24 -50.19 -36.46
CA ASN A 713 19.04 -50.13 -35.24
C ASN A 713 19.18 -51.53 -34.58
N PRO A 714 20.40 -52.04 -34.29
CA PRO A 714 20.63 -53.41 -33.79
C PRO A 714 19.93 -53.75 -32.46
N VAL A 715 19.49 -52.74 -31.71
CA VAL A 715 18.73 -52.91 -30.46
C VAL A 715 17.33 -53.51 -30.69
N THR A 716 16.74 -53.34 -31.89
CA THR A 716 15.35 -53.79 -32.17
C THR A 716 15.25 -55.31 -32.41
N TYR A 717 16.34 -55.97 -32.81
CA TYR A 717 16.35 -57.42 -33.08
C TYR A 717 16.47 -58.28 -31.82
N LEU A 718 16.98 -57.73 -30.70
CA LEU A 718 17.27 -58.47 -29.47
C LEU A 718 16.03 -58.93 -28.67
N CYS A 719 14.83 -58.50 -29.05
CA CYS A 719 13.57 -58.94 -28.42
C CYS A 719 12.93 -60.20 -29.07
N ARG A 720 13.52 -60.79 -30.11
CA ARG A 720 12.93 -61.91 -30.87
C ARG A 720 13.53 -63.30 -30.63
N CYS A 721 14.50 -63.46 -29.75
CA CYS A 721 15.00 -64.79 -29.39
C CYS A 721 14.37 -65.29 -28.07
N PRO A 722 13.74 -66.48 -28.06
CA PRO A 722 13.31 -67.15 -26.84
C PRO A 722 14.49 -67.64 -26.00
#